data_AF-A0A2H0Z9S4-F1
#
_entry.id   AF-A0A2H0Z9S4-F1
#
_cell.length_a   1.000
_cell.length_b   1.000
_cell.length_c   1.000
_cell.angle_alpha   90.00
_cell.angle_beta   90.00
_cell.angle_gamma   90.00
#
_symmetry.space_group_name_H-M   'P 1'
#
loop_
_entity.id
_entity.type
_entity.pdbx_description
1 polymer ?
#
loop_
_entity_poly.entity_id
_entity_poly.type
_entity_poly.pdbx_seq_one_letter_code
_entity_poly.pdbx_strand_id
1 'polypeptide(L)'
;MINLFFTKKCPKGRPPSPDGNDGAPVNRFGFGAGHGTIRVSLLLLLTFMSGFFSATDAKEFKKLRTQRLSPLSDTLLRESAREPGQKQLKAFNAFNLKNSKNKKWKIRFNSMTGYPESLTGDSTLKYKGTPEEIFFRFLDENAELTGVDKKGLRPSRKKSFLGVTHLNYQQHYKDLPVEFSYVRMHINGSGEISGYQAKHYPDIDLETNPGVNLSFAEAAVRADLGYFTLNSGELVVFPDPVSGKYYLAWKIKGRGGSGEKAGLWIYYVDASTGKILFNYDDLRYACVSPNNVTTGTVNGMVYDISPIPTGNSDIHPDQWLVKKKKPISDQYVWVGDYQNKDATDSNGEYCSNINGKVFTAIQGPYFSVSNFKAPSSYFTNGTPLWQSASTLVSSPNPYDNSREYVYNVNISNNWSGVGRAFAFAAPYFSTFRVGSMDNCGGTLDGDLLHIQDPAGNKLSSYVGNRTNFLGGYVTNPDYGILLKTDATGVYSGFTVNISSYMLMTAAPFSKNNATGSMLWSTHTYLTDGNGGEINSFYHLNKARNFFESMNIDPNSVTKPINVDKQVPVMAHVFGDVVVPDYCSDPNSLYNAFYDMENDMIMLGDGPMDAYSQYRDFGLDGTIVRHEYVHLAANRIYPIINFGEFGAISEAMADYFALASFWKDGLDINILGNFIGSGEGASRDISASVRIMPASWVGEVHDDSLILSPALYKLRKNPTYDLGTFTTGAFNGLHRADILAFAALFYFPDNFTNYLDAMIDACKQIENMYTGQCNTSLQGQIVSAFSAHGIVSSGYAAADIHEPNNGPEWATDLSNLDDVYAYIDYQGDEDYYSIPLGAGVAHFKLDLPASSMNFLYHAYSMFLFDQHRNYITEAVPTIYNTYTGYCPDAGECRTEASSVDLYYNVTSAGRYYLAVTAGPNVYYGNSPDYDASKTYKLTRVTDMKGSMSARLSLASFDADELSFEVKYPKFAYQTHPTSSSWSTDPWDQSEIKFEYARLLDHNMNPLYDTETNDSAGYMSFVSGSLAAATDHTGNPVITGKVKLKSGFSARYPGIGTVYLQVMGSNHMLNIVKPNNIFSLGVSNAVNLSADKNNFVTYNNIITSANARTIMKYEVKNAGNLSIKVYTSSGALVKTVFSGQVAAGKGSFDWDGTTDGGSKAASGIYFVKAGGPGLDKVDKVAIVR
;
A
#
# COMPACT_ATOMS: atom_id res chain seq x y z
N MET A 1 -47.73 -13.91 41.50
CA MET A 1 -47.27 -13.51 42.86
C MET A 1 -47.05 -11.99 42.79
N ILE A 2 -47.87 -11.14 43.44
CA ILE A 2 -47.87 -10.80 44.89
C ILE A 2 -46.57 -10.02 45.23
N ASN A 3 -46.59 -8.68 45.14
CA ASN A 3 -46.67 -7.68 46.25
C ASN A 3 -45.27 -7.29 46.83
N LEU A 4 -44.98 -6.13 47.46
CA LEU A 4 -45.74 -4.96 47.96
C LEU A 4 -44.85 -3.67 47.98
N PHE A 5 -45.41 -2.54 47.54
CA PHE A 5 -45.50 -1.21 48.21
C PHE A 5 -44.42 -0.63 49.17
N PHE A 6 -44.17 0.69 49.02
CA PHE A 6 -44.50 1.69 50.06
C PHE A 6 -44.99 3.03 49.48
N THR A 7 -45.72 3.84 50.26
CA THR A 7 -46.56 4.99 49.80
C THR A 7 -46.47 6.25 50.67
N LYS A 8 -46.91 7.38 50.08
CA LYS A 8 -47.52 8.63 50.64
C LYS A 8 -46.72 9.90 50.26
N LYS A 9 -47.34 11.05 49.94
CA LYS A 9 -48.72 11.55 50.20
C LYS A 9 -49.22 12.50 49.08
N CYS A 10 -50.54 12.54 48.87
CA CYS A 10 -51.30 13.47 48.00
C CYS A 10 -51.78 14.71 48.85
N PRO A 11 -52.60 15.73 48.40
CA PRO A 11 -53.48 15.78 47.20
C PRO A 11 -53.79 17.15 46.48
N LYS A 12 -54.35 17.05 45.25
CA LYS A 12 -55.39 17.94 44.58
C LYS A 12 -55.02 19.41 44.22
N GLY A 13 -55.64 20.06 43.21
CA GLY A 13 -56.89 19.79 42.46
C GLY A 13 -56.85 20.03 40.92
N ARG A 14 -58.02 20.21 40.27
CA ARG A 14 -58.31 19.87 38.84
C ARG A 14 -59.17 20.98 38.10
N PRO A 15 -59.70 20.79 36.85
CA PRO A 15 -59.70 21.69 35.67
C PRO A 15 -60.99 22.61 35.56
N PRO A 16 -61.39 23.30 34.44
CA PRO A 16 -61.02 23.22 33.00
C PRO A 16 -60.98 24.56 32.20
N SER A 17 -61.13 24.49 30.85
CA SER A 17 -61.36 25.59 29.87
C SER A 17 -62.81 26.12 29.87
N PRO A 18 -63.17 27.28 29.25
CA PRO A 18 -63.39 27.41 27.79
C PRO A 18 -63.17 28.84 27.19
N ASP A 19 -63.70 29.09 25.98
CA ASP A 19 -63.61 30.31 25.15
C ASP A 19 -64.28 31.60 25.72
N GLY A 20 -63.95 32.78 25.17
CA GLY A 20 -64.73 34.02 25.39
C GLY A 20 -64.08 35.31 24.84
N ASN A 21 -64.88 36.17 24.20
CA ASN A 21 -64.46 37.37 23.46
C ASN A 21 -64.57 38.71 24.26
N ASP A 22 -63.99 39.76 23.68
CA ASP A 22 -64.30 41.21 23.82
C ASP A 22 -63.91 42.01 25.09
N GLY A 23 -63.30 43.18 24.87
CA GLY A 23 -62.99 44.18 25.92
C GLY A 23 -61.98 45.28 25.51
N ALA A 24 -62.41 46.28 24.73
CA ALA A 24 -61.65 47.52 24.46
C ALA A 24 -61.88 48.58 25.58
N PRO A 25 -61.45 49.86 25.49
CA PRO A 25 -60.51 50.56 24.59
C PRO A 25 -59.49 51.48 25.33
N VAL A 26 -58.73 52.33 24.60
CA VAL A 26 -58.74 53.82 24.69
C VAL A 26 -57.54 54.44 23.92
N ASN A 27 -57.89 55.23 22.89
CA ASN A 27 -57.28 56.45 22.30
C ASN A 27 -55.75 56.76 22.38
N ARG A 28 -55.15 57.59 21.51
CA ARG A 28 -55.30 58.22 20.15
C ARG A 28 -53.97 59.01 19.98
N PHE A 29 -53.41 59.38 18.83
CA PHE A 29 -53.90 60.17 17.68
C PHE A 29 -52.84 60.09 16.57
N GLY A 30 -53.18 60.45 15.32
CA GLY A 30 -52.25 60.49 14.19
C GLY A 30 -52.24 61.82 13.43
N PHE A 31 -52.06 61.73 12.10
CA PHE A 31 -51.86 62.80 11.08
C PHE A 31 -50.41 63.32 10.93
N GLY A 32 -49.92 63.55 9.70
CA GLY A 32 -50.57 63.33 8.40
C GLY A 32 -49.67 63.65 7.20
N ALA A 33 -50.12 63.28 6.00
CA ALA A 33 -49.48 63.63 4.72
C ALA A 33 -50.31 64.68 3.98
N GLY A 34 -49.67 65.51 3.14
CA GLY A 34 -50.34 66.51 2.32
C GLY A 34 -49.50 66.95 1.11
N HIS A 35 -50.13 67.01 -0.07
CA HIS A 35 -49.53 67.53 -1.30
C HIS A 35 -49.54 69.07 -1.35
N GLY A 36 -48.57 69.65 -2.05
CA GLY A 36 -48.54 71.07 -2.45
C GLY A 36 -47.56 71.30 -3.61
N THR A 37 -47.98 72.06 -4.62
CA THR A 37 -47.30 72.25 -5.91
C THR A 37 -46.95 73.74 -6.13
N ILE A 38 -46.20 74.08 -7.21
CA ILE A 38 -45.94 75.44 -7.77
C ILE A 38 -44.76 76.21 -7.11
N ARG A 39 -43.80 76.87 -7.80
CA ARG A 39 -43.24 76.81 -9.19
C ARG A 39 -42.08 77.85 -9.34
N VAL A 40 -41.19 77.70 -10.35
CA VAL A 40 -40.33 78.76 -10.98
C VAL A 40 -39.16 79.30 -10.09
N SER A 41 -37.89 79.44 -10.50
CA SER A 41 -37.20 79.69 -11.79
C SER A 41 -35.93 78.81 -11.98
N LEU A 42 -35.64 78.24 -13.17
CA LEU A 42 -34.62 78.68 -14.17
C LEU A 42 -33.16 78.72 -13.64
N LEU A 43 -32.15 78.05 -14.23
CA LEU A 43 -31.80 78.03 -15.66
C LEU A 43 -31.04 76.74 -16.12
N LEU A 44 -31.36 76.34 -17.36
CA LEU A 44 -30.73 75.44 -18.35
C LEU A 44 -29.16 75.38 -18.38
N LEU A 45 -28.51 74.30 -18.84
CA LEU A 45 -28.50 73.84 -20.26
C LEU A 45 -28.43 72.31 -20.52
N LEU A 46 -28.90 71.96 -21.72
CA LEU A 46 -29.02 70.70 -22.49
C LEU A 46 -27.86 69.66 -22.32
N THR A 47 -28.04 68.32 -22.30
CA THR A 47 -28.74 67.33 -23.17
C THR A 47 -28.22 67.15 -24.60
N PHE A 48 -27.72 65.95 -24.96
CA PHE A 48 -28.00 65.31 -26.26
C PHE A 48 -27.88 63.77 -26.18
N MET A 49 -28.50 63.08 -27.15
CA MET A 49 -28.87 61.65 -27.10
C MET A 49 -27.76 60.66 -27.50
N SER A 50 -27.98 59.40 -27.09
CA SER A 50 -27.41 58.15 -27.60
C SER A 50 -27.42 57.98 -29.13
N GLY A 51 -26.40 57.32 -29.71
CA GLY A 51 -26.48 56.91 -31.13
C GLY A 51 -25.27 56.21 -31.80
N PHE A 52 -24.98 54.96 -31.43
CA PHE A 52 -24.41 53.88 -32.28
C PHE A 52 -22.97 53.90 -32.88
N PHE A 53 -22.45 52.67 -33.03
CA PHE A 53 -21.16 52.22 -33.58
C PHE A 53 -19.91 52.62 -32.75
N SER A 54 -18.89 51.77 -32.55
CA SER A 54 -18.59 50.43 -33.08
C SER A 54 -17.84 49.60 -32.01
N ALA A 55 -17.66 48.30 -32.24
CA ALA A 55 -16.83 47.45 -31.39
C ALA A 55 -15.36 47.93 -31.36
N THR A 56 -14.89 48.37 -30.19
CA THR A 56 -13.46 48.55 -29.89
C THR A 56 -13.07 47.71 -28.68
N ASP A 57 -12.68 46.48 -28.99
CA ASP A 57 -11.75 45.61 -28.28
C ASP A 57 -11.85 45.48 -26.74
N ALA A 58 -12.27 44.30 -26.28
CA ALA A 58 -11.99 43.85 -24.90
C ALA A 58 -10.48 43.76 -24.60
N LYS A 59 -9.60 43.80 -25.63
CA LYS A 59 -8.15 43.98 -25.47
C LYS A 59 -7.76 45.35 -24.94
N GLU A 60 -8.48 46.43 -25.29
CA GLU A 60 -8.25 47.77 -24.73
C GLU A 60 -8.71 47.84 -23.25
N PHE A 61 -9.77 47.12 -22.88
CA PHE A 61 -10.20 47.06 -21.48
C PHE A 61 -9.27 46.22 -20.58
N LYS A 62 -8.62 45.17 -21.12
CA LYS A 62 -7.56 44.45 -20.39
C LYS A 62 -6.31 45.33 -20.12
N LYS A 63 -6.14 46.41 -20.88
CA LYS A 63 -5.13 47.48 -20.72
C LYS A 63 -5.48 48.45 -19.58
N LEU A 64 -6.76 48.60 -19.23
CA LEU A 64 -7.27 49.55 -18.23
C LEU A 64 -7.25 49.04 -16.78
N ARG A 65 -7.05 47.72 -16.55
CA ARG A 65 -6.48 47.25 -15.27
C ARG A 65 -5.01 47.70 -15.24
N THR A 66 -4.81 48.94 -14.81
CA THR A 66 -3.61 49.74 -15.08
C THR A 66 -2.31 48.99 -14.81
N GLN A 67 -1.44 48.96 -15.81
CA GLN A 67 0.01 48.80 -15.64
C GLN A 67 0.58 50.00 -14.86
N ARG A 68 0.25 50.15 -13.57
CA ARG A 68 1.10 50.87 -12.65
C ARG A 68 2.28 49.96 -12.35
N LEU A 69 3.48 50.38 -12.73
CA LEU A 69 4.72 49.75 -12.28
C LEU A 69 4.66 49.67 -10.75
N SER A 70 4.61 48.44 -10.21
CA SER A 70 4.61 48.24 -8.77
C SER A 70 5.84 48.92 -8.15
N PRO A 71 5.75 49.47 -6.93
CA PRO A 71 6.93 49.82 -6.15
C PRO A 71 7.95 48.67 -6.08
N LEU A 72 7.48 47.42 -6.21
CA LEU A 72 8.25 46.18 -6.15
C LEU A 72 8.75 45.63 -7.51
N SER A 73 8.43 46.25 -8.64
CA SER A 73 8.97 45.82 -9.95
C SER A 73 10.29 46.54 -10.26
N ASP A 74 11.40 45.92 -9.86
CA ASP A 74 12.76 46.52 -9.89
C ASP A 74 13.50 46.47 -11.24
N THR A 75 12.98 45.76 -12.24
CA THR A 75 13.77 45.39 -13.43
C THR A 75 13.31 46.02 -14.75
N LEU A 76 14.27 46.70 -15.39
CA LEU A 76 14.35 47.06 -16.83
C LEU A 76 13.52 48.23 -17.40
N LEU A 77 12.65 48.92 -16.63
CA LEU A 77 11.79 50.00 -17.17
C LEU A 77 11.78 51.34 -16.40
N ARG A 78 12.79 51.63 -15.57
CA ARG A 78 12.92 52.93 -14.87
C ARG A 78 14.24 53.61 -15.21
N GLU A 79 14.19 54.91 -15.49
CA GLU A 79 15.38 55.77 -15.45
C GLU A 79 15.94 55.82 -14.02
N SER A 80 17.25 55.95 -13.92
CA SER A 80 17.98 55.97 -12.64
C SER A 80 17.72 57.30 -11.90
N ALA A 81 17.14 57.23 -10.71
CA ALA A 81 16.87 58.42 -9.90
C ALA A 81 18.13 58.95 -9.18
N ARG A 82 19.14 58.08 -8.98
CA ARG A 82 20.42 58.42 -8.35
C ARG A 82 21.55 57.56 -8.92
N GLU A 83 22.34 58.14 -9.82
CA GLU A 83 23.53 57.48 -10.38
C GLU A 83 24.58 57.14 -9.30
N PRO A 84 25.31 56.01 -9.43
CA PRO A 84 26.34 55.63 -8.48
C PRO A 84 27.52 56.62 -8.51
N GLY A 85 27.81 57.20 -7.36
CA GLY A 85 28.88 58.20 -7.24
C GLY A 85 30.26 57.64 -7.58
N GLN A 86 31.15 58.51 -8.07
CA GLN A 86 32.59 58.22 -8.26
C GLN A 86 33.24 57.60 -7.00
N LYS A 87 32.76 57.94 -5.79
CA LYS A 87 33.23 57.37 -4.53
C LYS A 87 32.81 55.90 -4.38
N GLN A 88 31.54 55.57 -4.62
CA GLN A 88 30.99 54.22 -4.56
C GLN A 88 31.63 53.29 -5.60
N LEU A 89 31.87 53.77 -6.83
CA LEU A 89 32.58 53.00 -7.86
C LEU A 89 34.04 52.71 -7.46
N LYS A 90 34.74 53.68 -6.85
CA LYS A 90 36.08 53.47 -6.27
C LYS A 90 36.06 52.49 -5.10
N ALA A 91 35.06 52.59 -4.21
CA ALA A 91 34.89 51.68 -3.08
C ALA A 91 34.61 50.24 -3.55
N PHE A 92 33.81 50.05 -4.60
CA PHE A 92 33.56 48.73 -5.19
C PHE A 92 34.83 48.13 -5.83
N ASN A 93 35.60 48.94 -6.58
CA ASN A 93 36.86 48.49 -7.14
C ASN A 93 37.88 48.12 -6.05
N ALA A 94 37.96 48.90 -4.96
CA ALA A 94 38.79 48.58 -3.80
C ALA A 94 38.33 47.29 -3.11
N PHE A 95 37.02 47.09 -2.92
CA PHE A 95 36.43 45.85 -2.39
C PHE A 95 36.78 44.64 -3.25
N ASN A 96 36.57 44.71 -4.57
CA ASN A 96 36.85 43.61 -5.49
C ASN A 96 38.36 43.32 -5.64
N LEU A 97 39.25 44.27 -5.30
CA LEU A 97 40.70 44.03 -5.23
C LEU A 97 41.16 43.46 -3.88
N LYS A 98 40.55 43.89 -2.76
CA LYS A 98 40.99 43.59 -1.38
C LYS A 98 40.34 42.33 -0.80
N ASN A 99 39.03 42.17 -0.98
CA ASN A 99 38.23 41.19 -0.25
C ASN A 99 37.78 40.00 -1.12
N SER A 100 38.02 40.06 -2.43
CA SER A 100 37.61 39.07 -3.43
C SER A 100 38.59 37.92 -3.58
N LYS A 101 38.12 36.66 -3.65
CA LYS A 101 38.99 35.51 -3.95
C LYS A 101 39.51 35.51 -5.38
N ASN A 102 38.65 35.75 -6.36
CA ASN A 102 38.95 35.63 -7.78
C ASN A 102 38.89 36.98 -8.52
N LYS A 103 38.60 38.09 -7.81
CA LYS A 103 38.40 39.44 -8.36
C LYS A 103 37.21 39.51 -9.33
N LYS A 104 36.21 38.63 -9.14
CA LYS A 104 35.06 38.43 -10.06
C LYS A 104 33.71 38.90 -9.50
N TRP A 105 33.68 39.65 -8.40
CA TRP A 105 32.42 40.21 -7.91
C TRP A 105 31.77 41.07 -8.99
N LYS A 106 30.46 40.90 -9.13
CA LYS A 106 29.55 41.69 -9.96
C LYS A 106 28.67 42.51 -9.02
N ILE A 107 28.54 43.79 -9.32
CA ILE A 107 27.69 44.73 -8.60
C ILE A 107 26.45 45.06 -9.42
N ARG A 108 25.30 45.11 -8.76
CA ARG A 108 24.10 45.82 -9.24
C ARG A 108 23.80 46.93 -8.26
N PHE A 109 23.67 48.16 -8.74
CA PHE A 109 23.31 49.31 -7.92
C PHE A 109 21.79 49.44 -7.81
N ASN A 110 21.32 49.95 -6.68
CA ASN A 110 19.93 50.33 -6.45
C ASN A 110 19.69 51.70 -7.11
N SER A 111 18.75 51.76 -8.05
CA SER A 111 18.46 52.97 -8.85
C SER A 111 17.84 54.14 -8.08
N MET A 112 17.39 53.91 -6.83
CA MET A 112 16.85 54.93 -5.93
C MET A 112 17.92 55.50 -4.99
N THR A 113 18.86 54.67 -4.52
CA THR A 113 19.82 55.07 -3.47
C THR A 113 21.26 55.24 -3.94
N GLY A 114 21.62 54.74 -5.14
CA GLY A 114 22.99 54.80 -5.67
C GLY A 114 23.99 53.85 -4.97
N TYR A 115 23.52 53.03 -4.03
CA TYR A 115 24.30 52.03 -3.29
C TYR A 115 24.13 50.61 -3.87
N PRO A 116 25.01 49.64 -3.56
CA PRO A 116 24.91 48.27 -4.06
C PRO A 116 23.63 47.59 -3.57
N GLU A 117 22.75 47.24 -4.51
CA GLU A 117 21.59 46.39 -4.23
C GLU A 117 22.00 44.92 -4.13
N SER A 118 23.01 44.51 -4.90
CA SER A 118 23.50 43.14 -4.92
C SER A 118 24.99 43.07 -5.26
N LEU A 119 25.72 42.25 -4.50
CA LEU A 119 27.07 41.78 -4.82
C LEU A 119 26.99 40.25 -5.00
N THR A 120 27.38 39.75 -6.16
CA THR A 120 27.33 38.31 -6.53
C THR A 120 28.51 37.90 -7.41
N GLY A 121 28.73 36.60 -7.62
CA GLY A 121 29.67 36.09 -8.65
C GLY A 121 31.10 35.80 -8.18
N ASP A 122 31.38 35.96 -6.89
CA ASP A 122 32.62 35.50 -6.24
C ASP A 122 32.33 35.20 -4.75
N SER A 123 33.35 34.94 -3.94
CA SER A 123 33.25 34.88 -2.48
C SER A 123 34.32 35.73 -1.81
N THR A 124 34.09 36.13 -0.56
CA THR A 124 35.09 36.88 0.20
C THR A 124 36.24 35.99 0.67
N LEU A 125 37.32 36.62 1.13
CA LEU A 125 38.26 36.00 2.06
C LEU A 125 37.54 35.57 3.36
N LYS A 126 38.16 34.65 4.12
CA LYS A 126 37.60 34.08 5.35
C LYS A 126 37.56 35.10 6.49
N TYR A 127 36.38 35.29 7.06
CA TYR A 127 36.16 36.06 8.29
C TYR A 127 36.12 35.13 9.52
N LYS A 128 36.49 35.64 10.70
CA LYS A 128 36.44 34.90 11.99
C LYS A 128 35.28 35.37 12.87
N GLY A 129 34.52 34.44 13.45
CA GLY A 129 33.42 34.71 14.37
C GLY A 129 32.12 34.03 13.94
N THR A 130 31.04 34.31 14.66
CA THR A 130 29.68 33.91 14.30
C THR A 130 29.20 34.61 13.03
N PRO A 131 28.21 34.05 12.30
CA PRO A 131 27.64 34.71 11.11
C PRO A 131 27.17 36.14 11.38
N GLU A 132 26.60 36.43 12.54
CA GLU A 132 26.17 37.78 12.94
C GLU A 132 27.34 38.75 13.16
N GLU A 133 28.41 38.32 13.82
CA GLU A 133 29.63 39.15 13.98
C GLU A 133 30.30 39.39 12.62
N ILE A 134 30.32 38.39 11.74
CA ILE A 134 30.80 38.50 10.36
C ILE A 134 29.93 39.50 9.58
N PHE A 135 28.60 39.43 9.72
CA PHE A 135 27.66 40.35 9.07
C PHE A 135 27.91 41.80 9.45
N PHE A 136 27.94 42.12 10.74
CA PHE A 136 28.15 43.50 11.18
C PHE A 136 29.56 44.01 10.88
N ARG A 137 30.60 43.18 11.04
CA ARG A 137 31.97 43.59 10.67
C ARG A 137 32.13 43.80 9.16
N PHE A 138 31.49 43.01 8.31
CA PHE A 138 31.48 43.26 6.87
C PHE A 138 30.82 44.60 6.53
N LEU A 139 29.70 44.95 7.19
CA LEU A 139 29.06 46.25 7.01
C LEU A 139 29.97 47.40 7.48
N ASP A 140 30.68 47.25 8.60
CA ASP A 140 31.62 48.25 9.12
C ASP A 140 32.83 48.45 8.18
N GLU A 141 33.50 47.37 7.78
CA GLU A 141 34.68 47.40 6.91
C GLU A 141 34.37 47.96 5.51
N ASN A 142 33.13 47.82 5.07
CA ASN A 142 32.69 48.20 3.74
C ASN A 142 31.61 49.30 3.79
N ALA A 143 31.55 50.11 4.86
CA ALA A 143 30.51 51.12 5.07
C ALA A 143 30.44 52.15 3.93
N GLU A 144 31.58 52.56 3.37
CA GLU A 144 31.62 53.47 2.20
C GLU A 144 31.05 52.83 0.91
N LEU A 145 31.11 51.50 0.81
CA LEU A 145 30.54 50.76 -0.31
C LEU A 145 29.05 50.48 -0.08
N THR A 146 28.67 49.99 1.09
CA THR A 146 27.30 49.50 1.36
C THR A 146 26.31 50.61 1.71
N GLY A 147 26.75 51.68 2.37
CA GLY A 147 25.90 52.78 2.81
C GLY A 147 24.90 52.42 3.91
N VAL A 148 25.08 51.28 4.59
CA VAL A 148 24.12 50.73 5.56
C VAL A 148 24.41 51.25 6.97
N ASP A 149 23.46 51.97 7.58
CA ASP A 149 23.51 52.22 9.03
C ASP A 149 23.05 50.97 9.81
N LYS A 150 23.99 50.35 10.54
CA LYS A 150 23.72 49.20 11.39
C LYS A 150 22.86 49.50 12.62
N LYS A 151 22.79 50.74 13.12
CA LYS A 151 22.03 51.09 14.33
C LYS A 151 20.52 50.90 14.15
N GLY A 152 20.03 51.18 12.93
CA GLY A 152 18.64 50.96 12.54
C GLY A 152 18.30 49.51 12.19
N LEU A 153 19.25 48.57 12.16
CA LEU A 153 18.95 47.19 11.79
C LEU A 153 18.33 46.41 12.96
N ARG A 154 17.32 45.59 12.65
CA ARG A 154 16.74 44.57 13.54
C ARG A 154 16.69 43.22 12.82
N PRO A 155 16.98 42.10 13.49
CA PRO A 155 16.95 40.78 12.84
C PRO A 155 15.51 40.43 12.44
N SER A 156 15.30 40.11 11.16
CA SER A 156 14.01 39.70 10.60
C SER A 156 13.96 38.20 10.35
N ARG A 157 15.07 37.59 9.90
CA ARG A 157 15.17 36.12 9.74
C ARG A 157 16.62 35.64 9.82
N LYS A 158 16.83 34.51 10.49
CA LYS A 158 18.01 33.66 10.40
C LYS A 158 17.58 32.26 9.97
N LYS A 159 18.21 31.72 8.93
CA LYS A 159 18.08 30.30 8.53
C LYS A 159 19.43 29.81 8.02
N SER A 160 19.80 28.59 8.36
CA SER A 160 20.99 27.93 7.81
C SER A 160 20.55 26.75 6.95
N PHE A 161 21.14 26.63 5.75
CA PHE A 161 20.81 25.61 4.76
C PHE A 161 22.06 25.31 3.92
N LEU A 162 22.31 24.04 3.61
CA LEU A 162 23.48 23.57 2.82
C LEU A 162 24.83 24.20 3.24
N GLY A 163 25.09 24.26 4.55
CA GLY A 163 26.35 24.82 5.08
C GLY A 163 26.50 26.33 4.96
N VAL A 164 25.44 27.06 4.57
CA VAL A 164 25.39 28.52 4.48
C VAL A 164 24.36 29.06 5.49
N THR A 165 24.76 30.05 6.28
CA THR A 165 23.85 30.82 7.13
C THR A 165 23.37 32.05 6.36
N HIS A 166 22.06 32.13 6.16
CA HIS A 166 21.37 33.24 5.53
C HIS A 166 20.81 34.15 6.62
N LEU A 167 21.33 35.38 6.66
CA LEU A 167 20.87 36.44 7.55
C LEU A 167 20.02 37.43 6.76
N ASN A 168 18.93 37.90 7.37
CA ASN A 168 18.03 38.93 6.85
C ASN A 168 17.70 39.91 7.99
N TYR A 169 18.14 41.15 7.86
CA TYR A 169 17.83 42.26 8.77
C TYR A 169 16.90 43.25 8.08
N GLN A 170 15.99 43.86 8.84
CA GLN A 170 15.11 44.92 8.36
C GLN A 170 15.56 46.27 8.96
N GLN A 171 15.49 47.33 8.16
CA GLN A 171 15.81 48.69 8.60
C GLN A 171 14.63 49.30 9.37
N HIS A 172 14.96 49.99 10.46
CA HIS A 172 14.05 50.79 11.26
C HIS A 172 14.61 52.21 11.36
N TYR A 173 13.73 53.20 11.37
CA TYR A 173 14.05 54.63 11.56
C TYR A 173 13.23 55.16 12.73
N LYS A 174 13.90 55.63 13.80
CA LYS A 174 13.25 56.02 15.07
C LYS A 174 12.26 54.93 15.56
N ASP A 175 12.72 53.68 15.51
CA ASP A 175 11.99 52.43 15.79
C ASP A 175 10.75 52.12 14.92
N LEU A 176 10.40 52.94 13.93
CA LEU A 176 9.42 52.59 12.90
C LEU A 176 10.06 51.69 11.83
N PRO A 177 9.42 50.59 11.38
CA PRO A 177 9.94 49.77 10.30
C PRO A 177 9.94 50.55 8.97
N VAL A 178 11.03 50.44 8.22
CA VAL A 178 11.11 50.93 6.85
C VAL A 178 10.62 49.82 5.92
N GLU A 179 9.56 50.09 5.18
CA GLU A 179 8.91 49.11 4.31
C GLU A 179 9.76 48.74 3.11
N PHE A 180 9.60 47.48 2.67
CA PHE A 180 10.40 46.84 1.62
C PHE A 180 11.92 46.84 1.86
N SER A 181 12.39 47.29 3.02
CA SER A 181 13.80 47.29 3.37
C SER A 181 14.32 45.90 3.73
N TYR A 182 15.56 45.61 3.33
CA TYR A 182 16.28 44.45 3.82
C TYR A 182 17.79 44.64 3.68
N VAL A 183 18.55 43.97 4.54
CA VAL A 183 19.98 43.73 4.39
C VAL A 183 20.22 42.25 4.61
N ARG A 184 20.68 41.56 3.55
CA ARG A 184 20.82 40.11 3.47
C ARG A 184 22.26 39.72 3.18
N MET A 185 22.69 38.63 3.79
CA MET A 185 24.02 38.08 3.59
C MET A 185 24.00 36.56 3.66
N HIS A 186 24.90 35.92 2.93
CA HIS A 186 25.01 34.47 2.82
C HIS A 186 26.43 34.07 3.20
N ILE A 187 26.59 33.45 4.37
CA ILE A 187 27.89 33.21 5.02
C ILE A 187 28.09 31.70 5.14
N ASN A 188 29.08 31.13 4.46
CA ASN A 188 29.37 29.70 4.54
C ASN A 188 30.03 29.31 5.87
N GLY A 189 30.06 28.01 6.19
CA GLY A 189 30.70 27.47 7.40
C GLY A 189 32.21 27.75 7.55
N SER A 190 32.89 28.22 6.50
CA SER A 190 34.27 28.72 6.55
C SER A 190 34.39 30.22 6.88
N GLY A 191 33.26 30.90 7.15
CA GLY A 191 33.22 32.33 7.42
C GLY A 191 33.35 33.21 6.18
N GLU A 192 33.03 32.70 4.99
CA GLU A 192 33.15 33.43 3.73
C GLU A 192 31.77 33.89 3.26
N ILE A 193 31.68 35.14 2.80
CA ILE A 193 30.44 35.71 2.26
C ILE A 193 30.37 35.39 0.77
N SER A 194 29.34 34.63 0.37
CA SER A 194 29.08 34.22 -1.02
C SER A 194 28.04 35.09 -1.73
N GLY A 195 27.36 35.97 -0.99
CA GLY A 195 26.42 36.94 -1.54
C GLY A 195 25.99 37.98 -0.53
N TYR A 196 25.79 39.20 -1.02
CA TYR A 196 25.18 40.32 -0.29
C TYR A 196 24.05 40.90 -1.13
N GLN A 197 22.92 41.20 -0.50
CA GLN A 197 21.78 41.86 -1.13
C GLN A 197 21.16 42.87 -0.16
N ALA A 198 20.89 44.10 -0.59
CA ALA A 198 20.29 45.11 0.27
C ALA A 198 19.35 46.06 -0.46
N LYS A 199 18.21 46.33 0.17
CA LYS A 199 17.43 47.55 -0.02
C LYS A 199 17.47 48.30 1.30
N HIS A 200 18.54 49.07 1.49
CA HIS A 200 18.68 50.01 2.59
C HIS A 200 18.44 51.41 2.05
N TYR A 201 17.67 52.21 2.79
CA TYR A 201 17.21 53.53 2.40
C TYR A 201 17.93 54.57 3.28
N PRO A 202 19.02 55.19 2.80
CA PRO A 202 19.76 56.21 3.55
C PRO A 202 19.02 57.55 3.51
N ASP A 203 19.54 58.53 4.25
CA ASP A 203 19.09 59.93 4.17
C ASP A 203 17.59 60.14 4.55
N ILE A 204 17.02 59.27 5.41
CA ILE A 204 15.64 59.44 5.91
C ILE A 204 15.59 60.60 6.91
N ASP A 205 14.95 61.69 6.52
CA ASP A 205 14.62 62.82 7.38
C ASP A 205 13.08 62.98 7.42
N LEU A 206 12.46 62.43 8.47
CA LEU A 206 11.01 62.45 8.65
C LEU A 206 10.64 62.74 10.11
N GLU A 207 9.60 63.56 10.26
CA GLU A 207 8.81 63.62 11.48
C GLU A 207 8.00 62.32 11.63
N THR A 208 7.92 61.79 12.86
CA THR A 208 7.31 60.48 13.14
C THR A 208 5.98 60.58 13.87
N ASN A 209 5.56 61.79 14.24
CA ASN A 209 4.21 62.06 14.73
C ASN A 209 3.21 62.08 13.56
N PRO A 210 2.19 61.20 13.52
CA PRO A 210 1.20 61.18 12.45
C PRO A 210 0.22 62.36 12.57
N GLY A 211 -0.02 63.05 11.46
CA GLY A 211 -1.00 64.15 11.37
C GLY A 211 -2.45 63.68 11.25
N VAL A 212 -2.68 62.44 10.79
CA VAL A 212 -3.99 61.77 10.82
C VAL A 212 -3.91 60.47 11.61
N ASN A 213 -4.96 60.14 12.37
CA ASN A 213 -5.02 58.90 13.14
C ASN A 213 -5.40 57.69 12.25
N LEU A 214 -5.21 56.48 12.79
CA LEU A 214 -5.51 55.24 12.07
C LEU A 214 -6.97 55.15 11.60
N SER A 215 -7.94 55.62 12.39
CA SER A 215 -9.36 55.61 12.01
C SER A 215 -9.66 56.47 10.78
N PHE A 216 -8.97 57.61 10.62
CA PHE A 216 -9.09 58.45 9.44
C PHE A 216 -8.49 57.76 8.20
N ALA A 217 -7.34 57.12 8.35
CA ALA A 217 -6.72 56.35 7.28
C ALA A 217 -7.56 55.11 6.89
N GLU A 218 -8.21 54.44 7.85
CA GLU A 218 -9.17 53.36 7.59
C GLU A 218 -10.39 53.87 6.80
N ALA A 219 -10.91 55.06 7.14
CA ALA A 219 -12.00 55.67 6.39
C ALA A 219 -11.64 55.95 4.93
N ALA A 220 -10.38 56.33 4.64
CA ALA A 220 -9.89 56.49 3.28
C ALA A 220 -9.84 55.16 2.50
N VAL A 221 -9.39 54.07 3.14
CA VAL A 221 -9.41 52.72 2.54
C VAL A 221 -10.84 52.23 2.30
N ARG A 222 -11.74 52.47 3.26
CA ARG A 222 -13.16 52.14 3.15
C ARG A 222 -13.86 52.95 2.05
N ALA A 223 -13.42 54.19 1.79
CA ALA A 223 -13.95 54.99 0.67
C ALA A 223 -13.52 54.45 -0.71
N ASP A 224 -12.34 53.82 -0.85
CA ASP A 224 -11.89 53.20 -2.10
C ASP A 224 -12.49 51.80 -2.33
N LEU A 225 -12.63 50.99 -1.27
CA LEU A 225 -13.16 49.62 -1.34
C LEU A 225 -14.69 49.52 -1.13
N GLY A 226 -15.33 50.55 -0.57
CA GLY A 226 -16.74 50.52 -0.16
C GLY A 226 -16.95 49.73 1.14
N TYR A 227 -16.88 48.40 1.07
CA TYR A 227 -16.86 47.55 2.25
C TYR A 227 -15.40 47.27 2.66
N PHE A 228 -15.06 47.44 3.94
CA PHE A 228 -13.74 47.11 4.47
C PHE A 228 -13.80 46.74 5.95
N THR A 229 -13.04 45.71 6.32
CA THR A 229 -12.81 45.25 7.69
C THR A 229 -11.31 45.30 7.96
N LEU A 230 -10.90 46.22 8.83
CA LEU A 230 -9.52 46.36 9.30
C LEU A 230 -9.06 45.06 10.01
N ASN A 231 -7.86 44.59 9.67
CA ASN A 231 -7.17 43.50 10.37
C ASN A 231 -6.01 44.06 11.21
N SER A 232 -5.17 44.90 10.61
CA SER A 232 -4.10 45.60 11.32
C SER A 232 -3.83 46.98 10.70
N GLY A 233 -3.37 47.91 11.54
CA GLY A 233 -2.92 49.22 11.15
C GLY A 233 -1.65 49.57 11.90
N GLU A 234 -0.53 49.67 11.20
CA GLU A 234 0.78 50.00 11.78
C GLU A 234 1.38 51.23 11.10
N LEU A 235 2.16 52.01 11.86
CA LEU A 235 2.83 53.20 11.35
C LEU A 235 4.21 52.79 10.82
N VAL A 236 4.49 53.11 9.55
CA VAL A 236 5.69 52.69 8.83
C VAL A 236 6.32 53.86 8.10
N VAL A 237 7.61 53.74 7.77
CA VAL A 237 8.24 54.58 6.75
C VAL A 237 8.06 53.89 5.40
N PHE A 238 7.27 54.49 4.51
CA PHE A 238 7.06 54.02 3.14
C PHE A 238 8.01 54.75 2.18
N PRO A 239 9.05 54.09 1.65
CA PRO A 239 9.83 54.63 0.54
C PRO A 239 9.03 54.52 -0.75
N ASP A 240 8.67 55.64 -1.37
CA ASP A 240 8.01 55.66 -2.67
C ASP A 240 9.06 55.74 -3.81
N PRO A 241 9.30 54.64 -4.55
CA PRO A 241 10.27 54.61 -5.63
C PRO A 241 9.80 55.35 -6.89
N VAL A 242 8.56 55.87 -6.94
CA VAL A 242 8.06 56.68 -8.05
C VAL A 242 8.38 58.16 -7.84
N SER A 243 8.19 58.70 -6.63
CA SER A 243 8.53 60.10 -6.31
C SER A 243 9.95 60.31 -5.76
N GLY A 244 10.66 59.24 -5.39
CA GLY A 244 11.98 59.33 -4.76
C GLY A 244 11.93 59.81 -3.30
N LYS A 245 10.75 59.85 -2.67
CA LYS A 245 10.53 60.40 -1.34
C LYS A 245 10.19 59.32 -0.32
N TYR A 246 10.48 59.63 0.95
CA TYR A 246 9.99 58.88 2.08
C TYR A 246 8.69 59.50 2.59
N TYR A 247 7.73 58.66 2.96
CA TYR A 247 6.48 59.06 3.59
C TYR A 247 6.34 58.37 4.94
N LEU A 248 5.88 59.08 5.96
CA LEU A 248 5.25 58.44 7.11
C LEU A 248 3.89 57.93 6.65
N ALA A 249 3.60 56.65 6.83
CA ALA A 249 2.38 56.02 6.32
C ALA A 249 1.73 55.09 7.33
N TRP A 250 0.40 55.04 7.32
CA TRP A 250 -0.37 53.94 7.88
C TRP A 250 -0.39 52.79 6.89
N LYS A 251 0.25 51.68 7.25
CA LYS A 251 0.11 50.40 6.57
C LYS A 251 -1.11 49.70 7.12
N ILE A 252 -2.16 49.67 6.31
CA ILE A 252 -3.49 49.15 6.64
C ILE A 252 -3.67 47.82 5.92
N LYS A 253 -3.80 46.73 6.68
CA LYS A 253 -4.18 45.41 6.17
C LYS A 253 -5.62 45.13 6.55
N GLY A 254 -6.40 44.57 5.63
CA GLY A 254 -7.78 44.16 5.92
C GLY A 254 -8.46 43.48 4.73
N ARG A 255 -9.68 42.99 4.94
CA ARG A 255 -10.50 42.37 3.89
C ARG A 255 -11.58 43.33 3.46
N GLY A 256 -11.83 43.44 2.15
CA GLY A 256 -12.80 44.40 1.64
C GLY A 256 -12.99 44.34 0.14
N GLY A 257 -13.85 45.24 -0.35
CA GLY A 257 -14.25 45.35 -1.74
C GLY A 257 -15.42 44.46 -2.14
N SER A 258 -15.90 44.68 -3.35
CA SER A 258 -16.92 43.86 -4.03
C SER A 258 -16.57 43.73 -5.52
N GLY A 259 -17.07 42.69 -6.17
CA GLY A 259 -16.72 42.39 -7.57
C GLY A 259 -15.20 42.26 -7.75
N GLU A 260 -14.63 42.94 -8.75
CA GLU A 260 -13.19 42.93 -9.03
C GLU A 260 -12.30 43.54 -7.92
N LYS A 261 -12.88 44.23 -6.93
CA LYS A 261 -12.15 44.75 -5.77
C LYS A 261 -12.19 43.82 -4.55
N ALA A 262 -12.88 42.68 -4.57
CA ALA A 262 -12.98 41.80 -3.41
C ALA A 262 -11.63 41.09 -3.13
N GLY A 263 -10.96 41.43 -2.03
CA GLY A 263 -9.58 41.01 -1.77
C GLY A 263 -9.13 41.05 -0.30
N LEU A 264 -7.88 40.62 -0.07
CA LEU A 264 -7.12 40.81 1.16
C LEU A 264 -6.14 41.94 0.91
N TRP A 265 -6.57 43.16 1.17
CA TRP A 265 -5.83 44.33 0.74
C TRP A 265 -4.76 44.76 1.74
N ILE A 266 -3.64 45.23 1.19
CA ILE A 266 -2.63 46.01 1.90
C ILE A 266 -2.60 47.40 1.26
N TYR A 267 -2.91 48.42 2.06
CA TYR A 267 -2.89 49.84 1.69
C TYR A 267 -1.77 50.55 2.46
N TYR A 268 -1.11 51.49 1.81
CA TYR A 268 -0.26 52.49 2.44
C TYR A 268 -0.93 53.85 2.27
N VAL A 269 -1.28 54.47 3.39
CA VAL A 269 -1.98 55.76 3.44
C VAL A 269 -1.07 56.77 4.11
N ASP A 270 -0.81 57.90 3.46
CA ASP A 270 0.01 59.00 3.99
C ASP A 270 -0.51 59.44 5.36
N ALA A 271 0.33 59.30 6.40
CA ALA A 271 -0.03 59.58 7.77
C ALA A 271 -0.06 61.10 8.09
N SER A 272 0.30 61.95 7.14
CA SER A 272 0.17 63.41 7.23
C SER A 272 -1.08 63.95 6.51
N THR A 273 -1.50 63.33 5.40
CA THR A 273 -2.61 63.83 4.56
C THR A 273 -3.82 62.91 4.44
N GLY A 274 -3.72 61.63 4.84
CA GLY A 274 -4.74 60.61 4.63
C GLY A 274 -4.89 60.14 3.18
N LYS A 275 -3.98 60.54 2.28
CA LYS A 275 -3.99 60.13 0.86
C LYS A 275 -3.47 58.70 0.70
N ILE A 276 -4.17 57.87 -0.07
CA ILE A 276 -3.69 56.55 -0.47
C ILE A 276 -2.45 56.72 -1.36
N LEU A 277 -1.30 56.21 -0.90
CA LEU A 277 -0.01 56.23 -1.59
C LEU A 277 0.12 55.03 -2.53
N PHE A 278 -0.17 53.83 -2.00
CA PHE A 278 -0.09 52.57 -2.74
C PHE A 278 -1.08 51.55 -2.16
N ASN A 279 -1.56 50.63 -2.98
CA ASN A 279 -2.32 49.46 -2.53
C ASN A 279 -2.04 48.25 -3.43
N TYR A 280 -2.26 47.06 -2.89
CA TYR A 280 -2.31 45.81 -3.64
C TYR A 280 -3.17 44.77 -2.92
N ASP A 281 -3.67 43.80 -3.68
CA ASP A 281 -4.31 42.61 -3.15
C ASP A 281 -3.26 41.54 -2.83
N ASP A 282 -3.29 41.01 -1.61
CA ASP A 282 -2.41 39.98 -1.05
C ASP A 282 -3.03 38.57 -1.22
N LEU A 283 -4.21 38.46 -1.84
CA LEU A 283 -4.74 37.17 -2.31
C LEU A 283 -3.93 36.62 -3.49
N ARG A 284 -3.72 35.31 -3.48
CA ARG A 284 -3.23 34.54 -4.62
C ARG A 284 -4.42 33.86 -5.29
N TYR A 285 -4.48 33.95 -6.62
CA TYR A 285 -5.54 33.34 -7.43
C TYR A 285 -5.02 32.09 -8.15
N ALA A 286 -5.85 31.05 -8.17
CA ALA A 286 -5.60 29.75 -8.80
C ALA A 286 -5.35 29.83 -10.32
N CYS A 287 -4.69 28.80 -10.88
CA CYS A 287 -4.47 28.58 -12.32
C CYS A 287 -3.76 29.73 -13.08
N VAL A 288 -2.41 29.71 -13.13
CA VAL A 288 -1.57 30.79 -13.71
C VAL A 288 -1.56 30.87 -15.26
N SER A 289 -2.13 29.87 -15.96
CA SER A 289 -2.12 29.82 -17.43
C SER A 289 -3.24 30.67 -18.04
N PRO A 290 -2.96 31.55 -19.02
CA PRO A 290 -3.99 32.34 -19.70
C PRO A 290 -4.95 31.51 -20.58
N ASN A 291 -4.66 30.22 -20.77
CA ASN A 291 -5.49 29.28 -21.54
C ASN A 291 -6.54 28.58 -20.67
N ASN A 292 -6.41 28.63 -19.34
CA ASN A 292 -7.33 27.97 -18.42
C ASN A 292 -8.59 28.84 -18.29
N VAL A 293 -9.73 28.33 -18.75
CA VAL A 293 -10.98 29.09 -18.84
C VAL A 293 -11.97 28.71 -17.76
N THR A 294 -12.11 27.42 -17.44
CA THR A 294 -12.95 26.94 -16.33
C THR A 294 -12.04 26.49 -15.20
N THR A 295 -12.18 27.13 -14.04
CA THR A 295 -11.29 26.96 -12.89
C THR A 295 -12.09 27.00 -11.60
N GLY A 296 -11.57 26.36 -10.56
CA GLY A 296 -12.15 26.37 -9.22
C GLY A 296 -11.33 25.56 -8.23
N THR A 297 -11.91 25.33 -7.06
CA THR A 297 -11.27 24.58 -5.97
C THR A 297 -12.24 23.64 -5.28
N VAL A 298 -11.77 22.43 -4.95
CA VAL A 298 -12.51 21.45 -4.16
C VAL A 298 -11.89 21.37 -2.76
N ASN A 299 -12.74 21.55 -1.76
CA ASN A 299 -12.36 21.43 -0.36
C ASN A 299 -13.33 20.48 0.35
N GLY A 300 -12.92 19.92 1.48
CA GLY A 300 -13.78 19.13 2.36
C GLY A 300 -13.64 19.55 3.81
N MET A 301 -14.71 19.39 4.58
CA MET A 301 -14.70 19.44 6.04
C MET A 301 -14.36 18.05 6.57
N VAL A 302 -13.10 17.86 6.97
CA VAL A 302 -12.54 16.57 7.39
C VAL A 302 -11.88 16.67 8.76
N TYR A 303 -11.61 15.54 9.40
CA TYR A 303 -10.75 15.48 10.57
C TYR A 303 -9.27 15.59 10.15
N ASP A 304 -8.41 16.10 11.04
CA ASP A 304 -6.96 16.03 10.80
C ASP A 304 -6.44 14.60 11.04
N ILE A 305 -7.07 13.90 11.99
CA ILE A 305 -6.74 12.54 12.45
C ILE A 305 -8.07 11.79 12.62
N SER A 306 -8.84 12.10 13.67
CA SER A 306 -10.17 11.55 13.95
C SER A 306 -10.98 12.53 14.83
N PRO A 307 -12.26 12.24 15.17
CA PRO A 307 -13.04 13.07 16.10
C PRO A 307 -12.49 13.10 17.53
N ILE A 308 -11.89 12.00 17.98
CA ILE A 308 -11.27 11.84 19.30
C ILE A 308 -9.89 11.17 19.11
N PRO A 309 -8.84 11.94 18.77
CA PRO A 309 -7.53 11.37 18.41
C PRO A 309 -6.68 10.96 19.61
N THR A 310 -6.97 11.47 20.81
CA THR A 310 -6.28 11.13 22.06
C THR A 310 -7.21 11.30 23.26
N GLY A 311 -6.91 10.59 24.35
CA GLY A 311 -7.66 10.68 25.61
C GLY A 311 -8.89 9.79 25.62
N ASN A 312 -9.81 10.05 26.56
CA ASN A 312 -11.00 9.21 26.75
C ASN A 312 -11.89 9.18 25.49
N SER A 313 -12.15 7.99 24.97
CA SER A 313 -13.05 7.73 23.83
C SER A 313 -14.53 7.85 24.19
N ASP A 314 -14.88 7.72 25.47
CA ASP A 314 -16.23 7.93 26.01
C ASP A 314 -16.45 9.40 26.41
N ILE A 315 -16.63 10.26 25.39
CA ILE A 315 -17.00 11.67 25.56
C ILE A 315 -18.20 12.03 24.66
N HIS A 316 -18.96 13.04 25.08
CA HIS A 316 -20.17 13.47 24.38
C HIS A 316 -19.85 14.03 22.97
N PRO A 317 -20.69 13.78 21.95
CA PRO A 317 -20.48 14.26 20.58
C PRO A 317 -20.18 15.75 20.42
N ASP A 318 -20.80 16.61 21.24
CA ASP A 318 -20.50 18.07 21.27
C ASP A 318 -19.05 18.41 21.68
N GLN A 319 -18.30 17.45 22.22
CA GLN A 319 -16.90 17.58 22.62
C GLN A 319 -15.92 17.00 21.59
N TRP A 320 -16.40 16.37 20.52
CA TRP A 320 -15.55 15.94 19.41
C TRP A 320 -14.81 17.15 18.81
N LEU A 321 -13.66 16.90 18.19
CA LEU A 321 -12.97 17.96 17.46
C LEU A 321 -13.85 18.54 16.35
N VAL A 322 -13.66 19.81 16.03
CA VAL A 322 -14.36 20.44 14.91
C VAL A 322 -13.62 20.09 13.62
N LYS A 323 -14.37 19.55 12.63
CA LYS A 323 -13.88 19.31 11.27
C LYS A 323 -13.22 20.56 10.70
N LYS A 324 -12.08 20.39 10.03
CA LYS A 324 -11.31 21.47 9.42
C LYS A 324 -11.50 21.48 7.92
N LYS A 325 -11.58 22.67 7.34
CA LYS A 325 -11.58 22.83 5.88
C LYS A 325 -10.19 22.47 5.34
N LYS A 326 -10.13 21.46 4.49
CA LYS A 326 -8.91 21.02 3.77
C LYS A 326 -9.11 21.03 2.26
N PRO A 327 -8.06 21.24 1.46
CA PRO A 327 -8.10 20.92 0.05
C PRO A 327 -8.27 19.41 -0.14
N ILE A 328 -9.01 19.00 -1.17
CA ILE A 328 -9.12 17.61 -1.59
C ILE A 328 -8.32 17.46 -2.88
N SER A 329 -7.20 16.74 -2.83
CA SER A 329 -6.41 16.40 -4.00
C SER A 329 -6.97 15.16 -4.70
N ASP A 330 -6.55 14.96 -5.95
CA ASP A 330 -6.80 13.75 -6.73
C ASP A 330 -8.30 13.46 -6.96
N GLN A 331 -9.20 14.44 -6.78
CA GLN A 331 -10.62 14.30 -7.11
C GLN A 331 -10.87 14.73 -8.55
N TYR A 332 -11.61 13.92 -9.31
CA TYR A 332 -12.01 14.26 -10.67
C TYR A 332 -13.11 15.33 -10.68
N VAL A 333 -12.92 16.37 -11.48
CA VAL A 333 -13.92 17.41 -11.77
C VAL A 333 -14.19 17.42 -13.27
N TRP A 334 -15.43 17.15 -13.65
CA TRP A 334 -15.88 17.15 -15.04
C TRP A 334 -16.36 18.53 -15.47
N VAL A 335 -16.18 18.87 -16.75
CA VAL A 335 -16.36 20.22 -17.30
C VAL A 335 -17.19 20.17 -18.59
N GLY A 336 -18.38 20.75 -18.55
CA GLY A 336 -19.32 20.79 -19.67
C GLY A 336 -20.12 19.49 -19.80
N ASP A 337 -19.44 18.35 -19.88
CA ASP A 337 -20.01 17.01 -19.94
C ASP A 337 -19.03 15.94 -19.38
N TYR A 338 -19.46 14.67 -19.43
CA TYR A 338 -18.71 13.51 -18.94
C TYR A 338 -17.42 13.17 -19.72
N GLN A 339 -17.21 13.74 -20.92
CA GLN A 339 -16.04 13.42 -21.75
C GLN A 339 -14.78 14.17 -21.31
N ASN A 340 -14.95 15.23 -20.50
CA ASN A 340 -13.94 16.21 -20.22
C ASN A 340 -13.76 16.34 -18.70
N LYS A 341 -12.69 15.75 -18.16
CA LYS A 341 -12.35 15.82 -16.72
C LYS A 341 -10.93 16.29 -16.47
N ASP A 342 -10.73 16.90 -15.31
CA ASP A 342 -9.43 17.25 -14.73
C ASP A 342 -9.35 16.68 -13.31
N ALA A 343 -8.16 16.48 -12.76
CA ALA A 343 -7.96 16.01 -11.39
C ALA A 343 -7.44 17.15 -10.50
N THR A 344 -7.92 17.27 -9.28
CA THR A 344 -7.48 18.34 -8.37
C THR A 344 -6.04 18.17 -7.91
N ASP A 345 -5.30 19.27 -7.82
CA ASP A 345 -3.94 19.28 -7.31
C ASP A 345 -3.87 19.19 -5.76
N SER A 346 -2.67 19.26 -5.19
CA SER A 346 -2.45 19.25 -3.73
C SER A 346 -3.05 20.44 -2.96
N ASN A 347 -3.47 21.50 -3.66
CA ASN A 347 -4.21 22.66 -3.14
C ASN A 347 -5.72 22.54 -3.39
N GLY A 348 -6.17 21.43 -3.99
CA GLY A 348 -7.55 21.21 -4.40
C GLY A 348 -7.95 22.02 -5.63
N GLU A 349 -7.01 22.60 -6.38
CA GLU A 349 -7.27 23.39 -7.59
C GLU A 349 -7.52 22.48 -8.79
N TYR A 350 -8.51 22.81 -9.62
CA TYR A 350 -8.72 22.22 -10.94
C TYR A 350 -8.73 23.31 -12.02
N CYS A 351 -8.19 23.02 -13.20
CA CYS A 351 -7.79 24.01 -14.19
C CYS A 351 -8.01 23.55 -15.64
N SER A 352 -9.24 23.66 -16.16
CA SER A 352 -9.58 23.24 -17.52
C SER A 352 -9.47 24.34 -18.58
N ASN A 353 -8.96 23.97 -19.76
CA ASN A 353 -8.97 24.77 -20.99
C ASN A 353 -10.32 24.71 -21.75
N ILE A 354 -11.31 23.99 -21.23
CA ILE A 354 -12.65 23.83 -21.84
C ILE A 354 -13.65 24.75 -21.13
N ASN A 355 -14.54 25.40 -21.89
CA ASN A 355 -15.65 26.16 -21.30
C ASN A 355 -16.77 25.21 -20.89
N GLY A 356 -17.15 25.23 -19.61
CA GLY A 356 -18.27 24.43 -19.13
C GLY A 356 -18.63 24.70 -17.67
N LYS A 357 -19.84 24.30 -17.32
CA LYS A 357 -20.27 24.09 -15.94
C LYS A 357 -19.64 22.81 -15.41
N VAL A 358 -19.44 22.73 -14.10
CA VAL A 358 -18.74 21.62 -13.48
C VAL A 358 -19.67 20.70 -12.70
N PHE A 359 -19.27 19.44 -12.61
CA PHE A 359 -19.87 18.45 -11.72
C PHE A 359 -18.81 17.45 -11.25
N THR A 360 -19.08 16.81 -10.10
CA THR A 360 -18.15 15.84 -9.49
C THR A 360 -18.86 14.99 -8.43
N ALA A 361 -18.30 13.80 -8.18
CA ALA A 361 -18.62 12.89 -7.09
C ALA A 361 -17.32 12.60 -6.32
N ILE A 362 -17.36 11.78 -5.28
CA ILE A 362 -16.18 11.43 -4.47
C ILE A 362 -15.36 10.33 -5.19
N GLN A 363 -14.85 10.70 -6.37
CA GLN A 363 -14.15 9.82 -7.32
C GLN A 363 -12.87 10.49 -7.81
N GLY A 364 -11.80 9.70 -7.93
CA GLY A 364 -10.47 10.11 -8.36
C GLY A 364 -9.77 9.03 -9.20
N PRO A 365 -8.50 9.22 -9.58
CA PRO A 365 -7.74 8.22 -10.34
C PRO A 365 -7.45 6.97 -9.51
N TYR A 366 -7.28 7.11 -8.18
CA TYR A 366 -6.86 6.02 -7.29
C TYR A 366 -8.02 5.41 -6.48
N PHE A 367 -9.06 6.19 -6.18
CA PHE A 367 -10.19 5.74 -5.35
C PHE A 367 -11.53 6.18 -5.92
N SER A 368 -12.54 5.32 -5.78
CA SER A 368 -13.95 5.66 -6.00
C SER A 368 -14.71 5.36 -4.72
N VAL A 369 -15.04 6.38 -3.94
CA VAL A 369 -15.78 6.22 -2.67
C VAL A 369 -17.27 6.31 -2.97
N SER A 370 -18.01 5.29 -2.55
CA SER A 370 -19.46 5.23 -2.69
C SER A 370 -20.11 4.91 -1.35
N ASN A 371 -21.25 5.54 -1.10
CA ASN A 371 -22.11 5.20 0.02
C ASN A 371 -22.75 3.82 -0.20
N PHE A 372 -22.65 2.93 0.78
CA PHE A 372 -23.25 1.60 0.70
C PHE A 372 -24.75 1.65 0.97
N LYS A 373 -25.22 2.40 2.00
CA LYS A 373 -26.64 2.44 2.43
C LYS A 373 -27.53 3.38 1.61
N ALA A 374 -27.01 4.54 1.21
CA ALA A 374 -27.74 5.63 0.59
C ALA A 374 -27.17 5.99 -0.81
N PRO A 375 -27.81 6.89 -1.59
CA PRO A 375 -27.19 7.46 -2.78
C PRO A 375 -25.94 8.27 -2.39
N SER A 376 -24.84 8.05 -3.10
CA SER A 376 -23.55 8.71 -2.85
C SER A 376 -23.63 10.23 -3.00
N SER A 377 -22.63 10.94 -2.49
CA SER A 377 -22.58 12.41 -2.57
C SER A 377 -22.15 12.92 -3.96
N TYR A 378 -22.80 13.97 -4.47
CA TYR A 378 -22.44 14.65 -5.73
C TYR A 378 -22.56 16.18 -5.63
N PHE A 379 -21.87 16.88 -6.54
CA PHE A 379 -21.97 18.33 -6.72
C PHE A 379 -22.13 18.69 -8.20
N THR A 380 -22.86 19.78 -8.47
CA THR A 380 -22.80 20.48 -9.76
C THR A 380 -23.11 21.96 -9.59
N ASN A 381 -22.50 22.80 -10.43
CA ASN A 381 -22.89 24.20 -10.59
C ASN A 381 -23.78 24.44 -11.83
N GLY A 382 -24.16 23.36 -12.52
CA GLY A 382 -25.29 23.28 -13.44
C GLY A 382 -26.63 23.31 -12.73
N THR A 383 -27.69 23.43 -13.50
CA THR A 383 -29.05 23.18 -12.99
C THR A 383 -29.35 21.70 -13.22
N PRO A 384 -29.34 20.86 -12.17
CA PRO A 384 -29.52 19.42 -12.32
C PRO A 384 -30.95 19.07 -12.73
N LEU A 385 -31.09 18.12 -13.64
CA LEU A 385 -32.35 17.50 -14.04
C LEU A 385 -32.15 15.99 -14.01
N TRP A 386 -32.75 15.33 -13.01
CA TRP A 386 -32.79 13.88 -12.94
C TRP A 386 -33.86 13.32 -13.88
N GLN A 387 -33.50 12.27 -14.60
CA GLN A 387 -34.38 11.49 -15.49
C GLN A 387 -34.14 10.00 -15.23
N SER A 388 -34.96 9.13 -15.82
CA SER A 388 -34.74 7.69 -15.82
C SER A 388 -34.80 7.11 -17.23
N ALA A 389 -34.04 6.05 -17.46
CA ALA A 389 -34.07 5.23 -18.67
C ALA A 389 -34.41 3.79 -18.29
N SER A 390 -35.14 3.08 -19.15
CA SER A 390 -35.32 1.64 -19.01
C SER A 390 -34.04 0.93 -19.42
N THR A 391 -33.45 0.17 -18.50
CA THR A 391 -32.13 -0.46 -18.64
C THR A 391 -32.18 -1.85 -18.01
N LEU A 392 -33.13 -2.66 -18.48
CA LEU A 392 -33.45 -3.95 -17.88
C LEU A 392 -32.25 -4.91 -17.97
N VAL A 393 -31.65 -5.19 -16.81
CA VAL A 393 -30.59 -6.17 -16.60
C VAL A 393 -30.99 -7.03 -15.42
N SER A 394 -30.89 -8.35 -15.56
CA SER A 394 -31.15 -9.30 -14.48
C SER A 394 -30.14 -10.43 -14.58
N SER A 395 -29.61 -10.87 -13.45
CA SER A 395 -28.89 -12.14 -13.39
C SER A 395 -29.85 -13.33 -13.47
N PRO A 396 -29.34 -14.55 -13.72
CA PRO A 396 -30.09 -15.75 -13.41
C PRO A 396 -30.53 -15.77 -11.94
N ASN A 397 -31.64 -16.46 -11.67
CA ASN A 397 -32.21 -16.65 -10.34
C ASN A 397 -32.71 -18.11 -10.22
N PRO A 398 -31.96 -18.99 -9.53
CA PRO A 398 -30.61 -18.75 -9.00
C PRO A 398 -29.54 -18.57 -10.10
N TYR A 399 -28.37 -18.06 -9.72
CA TYR A 399 -27.15 -18.08 -10.55
C TYR A 399 -26.21 -19.22 -10.16
N ASP A 400 -25.26 -19.54 -11.04
CA ASP A 400 -24.27 -20.60 -10.87
C ASP A 400 -22.98 -20.09 -10.19
N ASN A 401 -22.34 -20.98 -9.44
CA ASN A 401 -21.04 -20.83 -8.78
C ASN A 401 -19.87 -20.79 -9.78
N SER A 402 -18.70 -20.35 -9.30
CA SER A 402 -17.41 -20.29 -10.01
C SER A 402 -17.51 -19.58 -11.37
N ARG A 403 -18.30 -18.50 -11.45
CA ARG A 403 -18.70 -17.88 -12.71
C ARG A 403 -18.74 -16.36 -12.63
N GLU A 404 -18.35 -15.73 -13.73
CA GLU A 404 -18.53 -14.29 -13.93
C GLU A 404 -19.68 -14.01 -14.90
N TYR A 405 -20.51 -13.03 -14.56
CA TYR A 405 -21.59 -12.53 -15.41
C TYR A 405 -21.40 -11.03 -15.63
N VAL A 406 -21.08 -10.65 -16.87
CA VAL A 406 -20.88 -9.26 -17.29
C VAL A 406 -22.09 -8.76 -18.07
N TYR A 407 -22.66 -7.63 -17.63
CA TYR A 407 -23.79 -6.97 -18.25
C TYR A 407 -23.41 -5.53 -18.63
N ASN A 408 -23.66 -5.14 -19.88
CA ASN A 408 -23.41 -3.79 -20.35
C ASN A 408 -24.72 -2.99 -20.38
N VAL A 409 -24.71 -1.79 -19.80
CA VAL A 409 -25.82 -0.83 -19.80
C VAL A 409 -25.48 0.35 -20.68
N ASN A 410 -26.38 0.70 -21.61
CA ASN A 410 -26.31 1.90 -22.44
C ASN A 410 -27.53 2.80 -22.15
N ILE A 411 -27.28 4.06 -21.82
CA ILE A 411 -28.32 5.10 -21.75
C ILE A 411 -28.28 5.92 -23.05
N SER A 412 -29.30 5.76 -23.88
CA SER A 412 -29.34 6.41 -25.20
C SER A 412 -29.37 7.95 -25.12
N ASN A 413 -28.46 8.59 -25.86
CA ASN A 413 -28.30 10.05 -25.87
C ASN A 413 -29.51 10.77 -26.48
N ASN A 414 -30.35 11.34 -25.62
CA ASN A 414 -31.50 12.18 -25.98
C ASN A 414 -31.31 13.67 -25.57
N TRP A 415 -30.17 14.02 -24.97
CA TRP A 415 -29.93 15.31 -24.31
C TRP A 415 -29.15 16.31 -25.17
N SER A 416 -28.21 15.81 -25.98
CA SER A 416 -27.31 16.64 -26.81
C SER A 416 -28.08 17.54 -27.77
N GLY A 417 -29.06 16.99 -28.50
CA GLY A 417 -29.90 17.72 -29.45
C GLY A 417 -30.81 18.81 -28.84
N VAL A 418 -30.95 18.84 -27.51
CA VAL A 418 -31.72 19.86 -26.77
C VAL A 418 -30.82 20.75 -25.89
N GLY A 419 -29.51 20.77 -26.14
CA GLY A 419 -28.56 21.66 -25.45
C GLY A 419 -28.33 21.31 -23.97
N ARG A 420 -28.55 20.05 -23.60
CA ARG A 420 -28.27 19.49 -22.27
C ARG A 420 -27.03 18.61 -22.32
N ALA A 421 -26.37 18.44 -21.17
CA ALA A 421 -25.19 17.59 -21.04
C ALA A 421 -25.44 16.49 -19.98
N PHE A 422 -24.89 15.30 -20.21
CA PHE A 422 -24.93 14.19 -19.24
C PHE A 422 -23.85 14.36 -18.19
N ALA A 423 -24.17 13.97 -16.95
CA ALA A 423 -23.24 13.99 -15.81
C ALA A 423 -23.01 12.61 -15.17
N PHE A 424 -24.06 12.01 -14.59
CA PHE A 424 -23.98 10.72 -13.90
C PHE A 424 -25.14 9.80 -14.29
N ALA A 425 -24.91 8.49 -14.20
CA ALA A 425 -25.93 7.45 -14.08
C ALA A 425 -25.82 6.72 -12.73
N ALA A 426 -26.92 6.13 -12.27
CA ALA A 426 -27.00 5.21 -11.14
C ALA A 426 -27.97 4.07 -11.49
N PRO A 427 -27.54 2.80 -11.50
CA PRO A 427 -28.47 1.66 -11.63
C PRO A 427 -29.39 1.59 -10.40
N TYR A 428 -30.67 1.34 -10.64
CA TYR A 428 -31.64 1.09 -9.57
C TYR A 428 -31.92 -0.41 -9.44
N PHE A 429 -31.45 -1.00 -8.36
CA PHE A 429 -31.64 -2.42 -8.04
C PHE A 429 -33.00 -2.62 -7.37
N SER A 430 -33.95 -3.19 -8.12
CA SER A 430 -35.29 -3.54 -7.63
C SER A 430 -35.31 -4.85 -6.85
N THR A 431 -34.38 -5.77 -7.15
CA THR A 431 -34.05 -6.94 -6.32
C THR A 431 -32.53 -7.06 -6.22
N PHE A 432 -32.02 -7.48 -5.07
CA PHE A 432 -30.61 -7.74 -4.87
C PHE A 432 -30.39 -8.75 -3.74
N ARG A 433 -29.78 -9.89 -4.07
CA ARG A 433 -29.33 -10.90 -3.12
C ARG A 433 -28.12 -11.61 -3.74
N VAL A 434 -26.94 -11.15 -3.39
CA VAL A 434 -25.65 -11.56 -3.95
C VAL A 434 -24.69 -11.71 -2.78
N GLY A 435 -24.31 -12.94 -2.44
CA GLY A 435 -23.49 -13.24 -1.27
C GLY A 435 -24.16 -12.91 0.06
N SER A 436 -23.40 -13.00 1.15
CA SER A 436 -23.83 -12.68 2.51
C SER A 436 -22.63 -12.39 3.41
N MET A 437 -22.82 -11.44 4.32
CA MET A 437 -21.80 -11.00 5.26
C MET A 437 -22.46 -10.65 6.58
N ASP A 438 -21.85 -11.08 7.69
CA ASP A 438 -22.32 -10.68 9.02
C ASP A 438 -21.91 -9.25 9.38
N ASN A 439 -22.51 -8.72 10.44
CA ASN A 439 -22.26 -7.35 10.90
C ASN A 439 -21.00 -7.19 11.76
N CYS A 440 -20.18 -8.23 11.91
CA CYS A 440 -18.78 -8.16 12.34
C CYS A 440 -17.80 -8.13 11.14
N GLY A 441 -18.26 -8.40 9.92
CA GLY A 441 -17.43 -8.47 8.72
C GLY A 441 -17.05 -9.89 8.30
N GLY A 442 -17.56 -10.91 8.99
CA GLY A 442 -17.43 -12.30 8.55
C GLY A 442 -18.11 -12.48 7.20
N THR A 443 -17.32 -12.72 6.16
CA THR A 443 -17.84 -13.02 4.83
C THR A 443 -18.31 -14.47 4.82
N LEU A 444 -19.62 -14.65 4.96
CA LEU A 444 -20.26 -15.97 4.98
C LEU A 444 -20.34 -16.57 3.56
N ASP A 445 -20.24 -15.71 2.56
CA ASP A 445 -20.31 -16.03 1.14
C ASP A 445 -19.72 -14.88 0.30
N GLY A 446 -18.73 -15.19 -0.53
CA GLY A 446 -17.87 -14.22 -1.24
C GLY A 446 -18.41 -13.72 -2.57
N ASP A 447 -19.63 -14.11 -2.96
CA ASP A 447 -20.30 -13.60 -4.16
C ASP A 447 -20.43 -12.06 -4.12
N LEU A 448 -19.95 -11.38 -5.16
CA LEU A 448 -19.86 -9.92 -5.20
C LEU A 448 -20.36 -9.30 -6.51
N LEU A 449 -21.08 -8.19 -6.39
CA LEU A 449 -21.48 -7.36 -7.53
C LEU A 449 -20.64 -6.08 -7.60
N HIS A 450 -20.01 -5.84 -8.72
CA HIS A 450 -19.27 -4.63 -9.04
C HIS A 450 -20.00 -3.80 -10.10
N ILE A 451 -20.02 -2.48 -9.93
CA ILE A 451 -20.35 -1.51 -10.99
C ILE A 451 -19.03 -1.01 -11.59
N GLN A 452 -18.91 -1.02 -12.91
CA GLN A 452 -17.65 -0.71 -13.62
C GLN A 452 -17.82 0.43 -14.63
N ASP A 453 -16.76 1.21 -14.82
CA ASP A 453 -16.65 2.12 -15.95
C ASP A 453 -16.40 1.36 -17.28
N PRO A 454 -16.48 2.01 -18.47
CA PRO A 454 -16.18 1.36 -19.75
C PRO A 454 -14.76 0.83 -19.94
N ALA A 455 -13.81 1.15 -19.05
CA ALA A 455 -12.47 0.59 -19.04
C ALA A 455 -12.34 -0.64 -18.11
N GLY A 456 -13.42 -1.01 -17.41
CA GLY A 456 -13.45 -2.14 -16.49
C GLY A 456 -13.04 -1.79 -15.05
N ASN A 457 -12.76 -0.52 -14.74
CA ASN A 457 -12.40 -0.11 -13.39
C ASN A 457 -13.62 -0.24 -12.46
N LYS A 458 -13.46 -0.90 -11.31
CA LYS A 458 -14.53 -1.06 -10.32
C LYS A 458 -14.77 0.27 -9.60
N LEU A 459 -15.98 0.82 -9.73
CA LEU A 459 -16.37 2.10 -9.11
C LEU A 459 -17.08 1.93 -7.76
N SER A 460 -17.79 0.82 -7.57
CA SER A 460 -18.46 0.45 -6.32
C SER A 460 -18.74 -1.05 -6.29
N SER A 461 -18.78 -1.64 -5.09
CA SER A 461 -19.01 -3.07 -4.86
C SER A 461 -20.14 -3.30 -3.86
N TYR A 462 -20.92 -4.37 -4.02
CA TYR A 462 -22.06 -4.70 -3.17
C TYR A 462 -22.17 -6.22 -2.92
N VAL A 463 -22.51 -6.56 -1.68
CA VAL A 463 -22.76 -7.92 -1.16
C VAL A 463 -24.02 -7.92 -0.27
N GLY A 464 -24.55 -9.09 0.05
CA GLY A 464 -25.67 -9.33 0.95
C GLY A 464 -27.05 -9.21 0.31
N ASN A 465 -28.07 -9.26 1.17
CA ASN A 465 -29.48 -9.08 0.82
C ASN A 465 -29.90 -7.60 0.92
N ARG A 466 -30.42 -7.02 -0.17
CA ARG A 466 -30.82 -5.61 -0.22
C ARG A 466 -32.13 -5.40 -0.96
N THR A 467 -32.89 -4.39 -0.54
CA THR A 467 -34.15 -3.98 -1.19
C THR A 467 -34.03 -2.57 -1.78
N ASN A 468 -34.46 -2.41 -3.03
CA ASN A 468 -34.80 -1.12 -3.67
C ASN A 468 -33.80 0.04 -3.45
N PHE A 469 -32.57 -0.08 -3.95
CA PHE A 469 -31.53 0.94 -3.78
C PHE A 469 -30.93 1.45 -5.11
N LEU A 470 -30.33 2.64 -5.07
CA LEU A 470 -29.49 3.19 -6.15
C LEU A 470 -28.04 2.79 -5.89
N GLY A 471 -27.39 2.17 -6.88
CA GLY A 471 -25.95 1.91 -6.84
C GLY A 471 -25.10 3.18 -7.02
N GLY A 472 -23.79 3.00 -6.86
CA GLY A 472 -22.79 4.06 -7.03
C GLY A 472 -22.86 4.76 -8.38
N TYR A 473 -22.46 6.03 -8.41
CA TYR A 473 -22.55 6.84 -9.62
C TYR A 473 -21.50 6.43 -10.67
N VAL A 474 -21.94 6.33 -11.92
CA VAL A 474 -21.05 6.17 -13.08
C VAL A 474 -21.05 7.44 -13.91
N THR A 475 -19.87 8.01 -14.17
CA THR A 475 -19.67 9.21 -14.99
C THR A 475 -19.59 8.89 -16.48
N ASN A 476 -20.46 8.01 -16.95
CA ASN A 476 -20.57 7.64 -18.36
C ASN A 476 -21.99 7.07 -18.63
N PRO A 477 -22.66 7.41 -19.74
CA PRO A 477 -23.92 6.79 -20.13
C PRO A 477 -23.79 5.31 -20.53
N ASP A 478 -22.58 4.85 -20.85
CA ASP A 478 -22.21 3.45 -21.04
C ASP A 478 -21.48 2.95 -19.80
N TYR A 479 -21.88 1.80 -19.23
CA TYR A 479 -21.22 1.23 -18.05
C TYR A 479 -21.47 -0.28 -17.89
N GLY A 480 -20.63 -0.92 -17.06
CA GLY A 480 -20.70 -2.36 -16.77
C GLY A 480 -21.31 -2.67 -15.40
N ILE A 481 -21.96 -3.83 -15.31
CA ILE A 481 -22.28 -4.51 -14.05
C ILE A 481 -21.68 -5.92 -14.14
N LEU A 482 -20.83 -6.28 -13.19
CA LEU A 482 -20.17 -7.59 -13.08
C LEU A 482 -20.64 -8.27 -11.80
N LEU A 483 -21.19 -9.48 -11.91
CA LEU A 483 -21.38 -10.41 -10.80
C LEU A 483 -20.27 -11.47 -10.87
N LYS A 484 -19.44 -11.57 -9.83
CA LYS A 484 -18.40 -12.59 -9.64
C LYS A 484 -18.86 -13.54 -8.53
N THR A 485 -18.82 -14.85 -8.77
CA THR A 485 -19.28 -15.86 -7.80
C THR A 485 -18.16 -16.80 -7.32
N ASP A 486 -18.23 -17.23 -6.07
CA ASP A 486 -17.26 -18.14 -5.46
C ASP A 486 -17.57 -19.64 -5.73
N ALA A 487 -16.83 -20.57 -5.12
CA ALA A 487 -17.01 -22.01 -5.34
C ALA A 487 -18.28 -22.61 -4.69
N THR A 488 -18.91 -21.88 -3.78
CA THR A 488 -20.01 -22.26 -2.89
C THR A 488 -21.09 -21.18 -2.89
N GLY A 489 -22.20 -21.38 -2.17
CA GLY A 489 -23.30 -20.40 -2.16
C GLY A 489 -24.19 -20.40 -3.41
N VAL A 490 -25.49 -20.11 -3.26
CA VAL A 490 -26.41 -19.94 -4.40
C VAL A 490 -27.52 -18.97 -4.00
N TYR A 491 -27.61 -17.82 -4.69
CA TYR A 491 -28.60 -16.78 -4.36
C TYR A 491 -29.47 -16.38 -5.55
N SER A 492 -30.47 -15.56 -5.26
CA SER A 492 -31.46 -15.09 -6.22
C SER A 492 -30.98 -13.96 -7.13
N GLY A 493 -29.76 -13.46 -6.92
CA GLY A 493 -29.13 -12.48 -7.79
C GLY A 493 -29.79 -11.10 -7.73
N PHE A 494 -29.72 -10.36 -8.84
CA PHE A 494 -30.13 -8.97 -8.90
C PHE A 494 -30.97 -8.64 -10.13
N THR A 495 -31.78 -7.58 -10.02
CA THR A 495 -32.53 -6.99 -11.13
C THR A 495 -32.38 -5.47 -11.11
N VAL A 496 -31.88 -4.90 -12.19
CA VAL A 496 -31.93 -3.46 -12.49
C VAL A 496 -33.01 -3.23 -13.54
N ASN A 497 -34.08 -2.52 -13.18
CA ASN A 497 -35.18 -2.22 -14.13
C ASN A 497 -34.95 -0.89 -14.87
N ILE A 498 -34.37 0.09 -14.16
CA ILE A 498 -34.13 1.44 -14.66
C ILE A 498 -32.77 1.95 -14.18
N SER A 499 -32.24 2.93 -14.90
CA SER A 499 -31.11 3.74 -14.45
C SER A 499 -31.59 5.16 -14.26
N SER A 500 -31.35 5.72 -13.08
CA SER A 500 -31.49 7.15 -12.84
C SER A 500 -30.29 7.86 -13.45
N TYR A 501 -30.47 8.98 -14.16
CA TYR A 501 -29.35 9.75 -14.70
C TYR A 501 -29.58 11.25 -14.58
N MET A 502 -28.50 11.99 -14.34
CA MET A 502 -28.52 13.44 -14.18
C MET A 502 -28.06 14.13 -15.46
N LEU A 503 -28.87 15.07 -15.94
CA LEU A 503 -28.49 16.04 -16.96
C LEU A 503 -28.23 17.41 -16.35
N MET A 504 -27.18 18.08 -16.79
CA MET A 504 -27.01 19.51 -16.58
C MET A 504 -27.82 20.32 -17.60
N THR A 505 -28.60 21.26 -17.10
CA THR A 505 -29.42 22.18 -17.89
C THR A 505 -28.95 23.64 -17.71
N ALA A 506 -29.55 24.55 -18.50
CA ALA A 506 -29.21 25.98 -18.57
C ALA A 506 -27.73 26.25 -18.95
N ALA A 507 -27.43 26.13 -20.25
CA ALA A 507 -26.11 26.39 -20.86
C ALA A 507 -24.94 25.62 -20.18
N PRO A 508 -24.94 24.28 -20.18
CA PRO A 508 -23.90 23.46 -19.55
C PRO A 508 -22.50 23.69 -20.15
N PHE A 509 -22.39 24.03 -21.43
CA PHE A 509 -21.13 24.35 -22.11
C PHE A 509 -20.66 25.81 -21.92
N SER A 510 -21.27 26.55 -20.99
CA SER A 510 -20.83 27.90 -20.60
C SER A 510 -20.18 27.86 -19.22
N LYS A 511 -19.01 28.50 -19.08
CA LYS A 511 -18.28 28.49 -17.81
C LYS A 511 -18.95 29.35 -16.74
N ASN A 512 -18.85 28.90 -15.48
CA ASN A 512 -19.31 29.65 -14.32
C ASN A 512 -18.37 29.48 -13.11
N ASN A 513 -17.17 30.03 -13.21
CA ASN A 513 -16.13 29.89 -12.17
C ASN A 513 -16.56 30.51 -10.83
N ALA A 514 -17.48 31.50 -10.84
CA ALA A 514 -18.02 32.13 -9.63
C ALA A 514 -18.74 31.16 -8.69
N THR A 515 -19.22 30.03 -9.22
CA THR A 515 -19.82 28.93 -8.45
C THR A 515 -19.14 27.59 -8.77
N GLY A 516 -17.92 27.60 -9.31
CA GLY A 516 -17.16 26.38 -9.65
C GLY A 516 -16.46 25.76 -8.44
N SER A 517 -15.96 26.60 -7.53
CA SER A 517 -15.41 26.14 -6.25
C SER A 517 -16.50 25.56 -5.34
N MET A 518 -16.17 24.47 -4.66
CA MET A 518 -17.08 23.74 -3.77
C MET A 518 -16.43 23.39 -2.42
N LEU A 519 -17.29 23.10 -1.44
CA LEU A 519 -16.92 22.60 -0.13
C LEU A 519 -17.81 21.40 0.21
N TRP A 520 -17.25 20.20 0.23
CA TRP A 520 -17.88 19.04 0.84
C TRP A 520 -18.04 19.28 2.35
N SER A 521 -19.24 19.09 2.89
CA SER A 521 -19.54 19.24 4.33
C SER A 521 -20.78 18.44 4.70
N THR A 522 -21.18 18.40 5.97
CA THR A 522 -22.42 17.72 6.38
C THR A 522 -23.69 18.58 6.19
N HIS A 523 -23.58 19.76 5.57
CA HIS A 523 -24.70 20.71 5.47
C HIS A 523 -24.81 21.33 4.07
N THR A 524 -26.04 21.34 3.54
CA THR A 524 -26.45 21.80 2.19
C THR A 524 -26.03 20.88 1.04
N TYR A 525 -27.03 20.32 0.34
CA TYR A 525 -26.92 19.47 -0.88
C TYR A 525 -26.17 18.14 -0.75
N LEU A 526 -26.00 17.60 0.46
CA LEU A 526 -25.22 16.39 0.71
C LEU A 526 -26.03 15.39 1.53
N THR A 527 -25.93 14.10 1.18
CA THR A 527 -26.70 12.97 1.74
C THR A 527 -25.96 12.17 2.81
N ASP A 528 -24.67 12.43 2.97
CA ASP A 528 -23.82 11.84 4.01
C ASP A 528 -24.06 12.56 5.37
N GLY A 529 -24.74 11.87 6.28
CA GLY A 529 -25.08 12.41 7.61
C GLY A 529 -23.88 12.59 8.54
N ASN A 530 -22.84 11.76 8.38
CA ASN A 530 -21.69 11.70 9.29
C ASN A 530 -20.43 12.34 8.69
N GLY A 531 -20.31 12.36 7.36
CA GLY A 531 -19.15 12.84 6.59
C GLY A 531 -18.08 11.78 6.35
N GLY A 532 -18.42 10.50 6.46
CA GLY A 532 -17.51 9.36 6.29
C GLY A 532 -16.91 9.30 4.89
N GLU A 533 -17.73 9.42 3.83
CA GLU A 533 -17.28 9.34 2.43
C GLU A 533 -16.15 10.35 2.13
N ILE A 534 -16.33 11.59 2.63
CA ILE A 534 -15.42 12.72 2.39
C ILE A 534 -14.10 12.53 3.14
N ASN A 535 -14.19 12.07 4.39
CA ASN A 535 -13.05 11.87 5.27
C ASN A 535 -12.19 10.69 4.77
N SER A 536 -12.83 9.58 4.38
CA SER A 536 -12.15 8.43 3.79
C SER A 536 -11.37 8.79 2.53
N PHE A 537 -11.99 9.49 1.58
CA PHE A 537 -11.30 9.92 0.34
C PHE A 537 -10.07 10.79 0.61
N TYR A 538 -10.14 11.70 1.60
CA TYR A 538 -9.00 12.53 2.00
C TYR A 538 -7.86 11.70 2.62
N HIS A 539 -8.17 10.78 3.55
CA HIS A 539 -7.15 9.99 4.23
C HIS A 539 -6.51 8.92 3.32
N LEU A 540 -7.26 8.29 2.42
CA LEU A 540 -6.73 7.33 1.43
C LEU A 540 -5.76 7.97 0.44
N ASN A 541 -6.11 9.11 -0.16
CA ASN A 541 -5.17 9.83 -1.04
C ASN A 541 -3.92 10.31 -0.30
N LYS A 542 -4.04 10.66 0.99
CA LYS A 542 -2.89 10.97 1.84
C LYS A 542 -1.96 9.78 2.06
N ALA A 543 -2.51 8.59 2.36
CA ALA A 543 -1.71 7.37 2.50
C ALA A 543 -1.06 6.96 1.17
N ARG A 544 -1.81 6.97 0.06
CA ARG A 544 -1.27 6.71 -1.28
C ARG A 544 -0.12 7.65 -1.64
N ASN A 545 -0.25 8.95 -1.36
CA ASN A 545 0.80 9.94 -1.62
C ASN A 545 2.02 9.81 -0.69
N PHE A 546 1.86 9.21 0.50
CA PHE A 546 2.98 8.83 1.36
C PHE A 546 3.75 7.63 0.78
N PHE A 547 3.07 6.56 0.38
CA PHE A 547 3.69 5.40 -0.26
C PHE A 547 4.32 5.75 -1.61
N GLU A 548 3.67 6.57 -2.45
CA GLU A 548 4.25 7.09 -3.70
C GLU A 548 5.61 7.78 -3.46
N SER A 549 5.81 8.44 -2.31
CA SER A 549 7.08 9.11 -2.02
C SER A 549 8.24 8.17 -1.69
N MET A 550 7.96 6.90 -1.32
CA MET A 550 8.96 5.87 -1.03
C MET A 550 9.03 4.76 -2.08
N ASN A 551 8.03 4.66 -2.95
CA ASN A 551 7.87 3.66 -4.02
C ASN A 551 8.84 3.93 -5.20
N ILE A 552 10.15 3.89 -4.90
CA ILE A 552 11.25 4.24 -5.80
C ILE A 552 12.24 3.08 -5.82
N ASP A 553 12.53 2.54 -7.01
CA ASP A 553 13.69 1.68 -7.24
C ASP A 553 14.87 2.55 -7.70
N PRO A 554 16.00 2.62 -6.96
CA PRO A 554 17.20 3.35 -7.39
C PRO A 554 17.80 2.90 -8.73
N ASN A 555 17.49 1.69 -9.18
CA ASN A 555 18.06 1.04 -10.37
C ASN A 555 17.07 0.95 -11.55
N SER A 556 15.81 1.33 -11.37
CA SER A 556 14.75 1.23 -12.38
C SER A 556 13.93 2.51 -12.51
N VAL A 557 13.33 2.69 -13.68
CA VAL A 557 12.29 3.73 -13.91
C VAL A 557 10.88 3.21 -13.61
N THR A 558 10.74 1.91 -13.36
CA THR A 558 9.47 1.26 -12.99
C THR A 558 9.31 1.33 -11.47
N LYS A 559 8.10 1.67 -11.01
CA LYS A 559 7.77 1.67 -9.57
C LYS A 559 7.74 0.23 -9.03
N PRO A 560 8.29 -0.05 -7.83
CA PRO A 560 8.19 -1.35 -7.17
C PRO A 560 6.76 -1.90 -7.05
N ILE A 561 5.78 -1.07 -6.68
CA ILE A 561 4.36 -1.46 -6.62
C ILE A 561 3.45 -0.50 -7.40
N ASN A 562 2.34 -1.05 -7.91
CA ASN A 562 1.31 -0.27 -8.61
C ASN A 562 0.33 0.40 -7.63
N VAL A 563 0.72 1.56 -7.08
CA VAL A 563 -0.16 2.45 -6.29
C VAL A 563 -1.13 3.28 -7.14
N ASP A 564 -1.12 3.09 -8.46
CA ASP A 564 -1.93 3.87 -9.43
C ASP A 564 -3.22 3.14 -9.85
N LYS A 565 -3.34 1.83 -9.56
CA LYS A 565 -4.56 1.03 -9.80
C LYS A 565 -5.71 1.52 -8.91
N GLN A 566 -6.81 1.93 -9.55
CA GLN A 566 -8.03 2.42 -8.89
C GLN A 566 -8.70 1.32 -8.04
N VAL A 567 -9.17 1.71 -6.86
CA VAL A 567 -9.85 0.83 -5.89
C VAL A 567 -11.24 1.38 -5.52
N PRO A 568 -12.31 0.56 -5.54
CA PRO A 568 -13.61 0.94 -5.01
C PRO A 568 -13.59 0.90 -3.48
N VAL A 569 -14.21 1.89 -2.87
CA VAL A 569 -14.27 2.05 -1.41
C VAL A 569 -15.72 2.23 -1.01
N MET A 570 -16.20 1.36 -0.13
CA MET A 570 -17.59 1.38 0.34
C MET A 570 -17.64 1.94 1.75
N ALA A 571 -18.30 3.10 1.92
CA ALA A 571 -18.54 3.72 3.21
C ALA A 571 -19.95 3.39 3.73
N HIS A 572 -20.15 3.39 5.05
CA HIS A 572 -21.42 3.08 5.71
C HIS A 572 -21.91 1.65 5.39
N VAL A 573 -21.02 0.67 5.42
CA VAL A 573 -21.35 -0.74 5.17
C VAL A 573 -22.23 -1.30 6.31
N PHE A 574 -22.99 -2.37 6.01
CA PHE A 574 -23.69 -3.20 7.00
C PHE A 574 -23.64 -4.67 6.58
N GLY A 575 -23.72 -5.58 7.56
CA GLY A 575 -23.94 -7.00 7.32
C GLY A 575 -25.43 -7.35 7.32
N ASP A 576 -25.82 -8.39 6.56
CA ASP A 576 -27.20 -8.87 6.49
C ASP A 576 -27.51 -10.02 7.47
N VAL A 577 -26.49 -10.49 8.20
CA VAL A 577 -26.59 -11.43 9.33
C VAL A 577 -26.10 -10.74 10.61
N VAL A 578 -26.81 -10.95 11.74
CA VAL A 578 -26.45 -10.38 13.05
C VAL A 578 -25.76 -11.44 13.90
N VAL A 579 -24.59 -11.11 14.46
CA VAL A 579 -23.91 -11.93 15.48
C VAL A 579 -24.36 -11.47 16.87
N PRO A 580 -25.17 -12.25 17.62
CA PRO A 580 -25.67 -11.84 18.92
C PRO A 580 -24.55 -11.52 19.93
N ASP A 581 -24.85 -10.62 20.86
CA ASP A 581 -24.00 -10.19 21.98
C ASP A 581 -22.64 -9.52 21.63
N TYR A 582 -22.11 -9.71 20.43
CA TYR A 582 -20.82 -9.14 19.98
C TYR A 582 -21.02 -7.96 19.02
N CYS A 583 -21.67 -8.17 17.87
CA CYS A 583 -22.04 -7.13 16.91
C CYS A 583 -23.57 -7.05 16.84
N SER A 584 -24.19 -6.27 17.73
CA SER A 584 -25.64 -6.38 17.97
C SER A 584 -26.55 -5.49 17.12
N ASP A 585 -26.01 -4.51 16.38
CA ASP A 585 -26.80 -3.63 15.51
C ASP A 585 -26.90 -4.18 14.07
N PRO A 586 -28.10 -4.54 13.56
CA PRO A 586 -28.28 -4.97 12.17
C PRO A 586 -28.08 -3.86 11.13
N ASN A 587 -27.99 -2.60 11.54
CA ASN A 587 -27.87 -1.45 10.63
C ASN A 587 -26.42 -0.94 10.51
N SER A 588 -25.45 -1.59 11.13
CA SER A 588 -24.04 -1.22 11.11
C SER A 588 -23.16 -2.40 10.69
N LEU A 589 -21.89 -2.11 10.42
CA LEU A 589 -20.80 -3.07 10.36
C LEU A 589 -19.81 -2.61 11.43
N TYR A 590 -19.44 -3.51 12.36
CA TYR A 590 -18.59 -3.20 13.51
C TYR A 590 -17.09 -3.26 13.16
N ASN A 591 -16.77 -3.14 11.88
CA ASN A 591 -15.45 -3.40 11.31
C ASN A 591 -15.14 -2.49 10.10
N ALA A 592 -13.87 -2.39 9.77
CA ALA A 592 -13.30 -1.86 8.54
C ALA A 592 -12.25 -2.86 8.05
N PHE A 593 -12.20 -3.13 6.74
CA PHE A 593 -11.23 -4.08 6.19
C PHE A 593 -10.89 -3.79 4.72
N TYR A 594 -9.67 -4.18 4.33
CA TYR A 594 -9.28 -4.38 2.94
C TYR A 594 -9.55 -5.82 2.50
N ASP A 595 -10.43 -5.99 1.51
CA ASP A 595 -10.67 -7.27 0.85
C ASP A 595 -9.53 -7.56 -0.16
N MET A 596 -8.69 -8.52 0.22
CA MET A 596 -7.51 -8.96 -0.52
C MET A 596 -7.85 -9.69 -1.83
N GLU A 597 -8.98 -10.40 -1.89
CA GLU A 597 -9.39 -11.20 -3.06
C GLU A 597 -10.03 -10.34 -4.16
N ASN A 598 -10.70 -9.26 -3.77
CA ASN A 598 -11.49 -8.42 -4.66
C ASN A 598 -10.90 -7.03 -4.88
N ASP A 599 -9.83 -6.68 -4.15
CA ASP A 599 -9.09 -5.41 -4.18
C ASP A 599 -10.04 -4.21 -3.96
N MET A 600 -10.63 -4.16 -2.76
CA MET A 600 -11.58 -3.14 -2.34
C MET A 600 -11.51 -2.87 -0.83
N ILE A 601 -11.97 -1.69 -0.39
CA ILE A 601 -12.00 -1.32 1.04
C ILE A 601 -13.45 -1.18 1.50
N MET A 602 -13.80 -1.82 2.60
CA MET A 602 -15.09 -1.69 3.28
C MET A 602 -14.93 -0.94 4.60
N LEU A 603 -15.79 0.06 4.84
CA LEU A 603 -15.78 0.88 6.06
C LEU A 603 -17.19 0.87 6.68
N GLY A 604 -17.32 0.28 7.87
CA GLY A 604 -18.56 0.25 8.64
C GLY A 604 -18.87 1.55 9.38
N ASP A 605 -20.12 1.68 9.81
CA ASP A 605 -20.52 2.75 10.74
C ASP A 605 -20.04 2.48 12.18
N GLY A 606 -19.52 1.29 12.47
CA GLY A 606 -18.97 0.95 13.77
C GLY A 606 -20.01 0.85 14.90
N PRO A 607 -19.56 0.75 16.16
CA PRO A 607 -20.44 0.66 17.31
C PRO A 607 -21.18 1.98 17.55
N MET A 608 -22.44 1.89 17.97
CA MET A 608 -23.21 3.05 18.43
C MET A 608 -22.85 3.38 19.89
N ASP A 609 -22.57 4.65 20.18
CA ASP A 609 -22.22 5.12 21.52
C ASP A 609 -23.44 5.31 22.45
N ALA A 610 -23.17 5.64 23.72
CA ALA A 610 -24.18 5.91 24.73
C ALA A 610 -25.10 7.13 24.43
N TYR A 611 -24.80 7.89 23.38
CA TYR A 611 -25.52 9.09 22.94
C TYR A 611 -26.23 8.88 21.58
N SER A 612 -26.34 7.63 21.13
CA SER A 612 -26.94 7.24 19.86
C SER A 612 -26.22 7.81 18.62
N GLN A 613 -24.89 7.96 18.69
CA GLN A 613 -24.04 8.31 17.56
C GLN A 613 -23.11 7.15 17.19
N TYR A 614 -22.98 6.89 15.89
CA TYR A 614 -22.08 5.88 15.35
C TYR A 614 -20.61 6.31 15.48
N ARG A 615 -19.75 5.39 15.91
CA ARG A 615 -18.29 5.50 15.81
C ARG A 615 -17.84 5.07 14.41
N ASP A 616 -18.23 5.87 13.42
CA ASP A 616 -17.99 5.66 11.99
C ASP A 616 -16.48 5.52 11.67
N PHE A 617 -16.08 4.35 11.17
CA PHE A 617 -14.70 4.04 10.81
C PHE A 617 -14.14 4.99 9.73
N GLY A 618 -14.99 5.48 8.83
CA GLY A 618 -14.61 6.48 7.83
C GLY A 618 -14.21 7.83 8.43
N LEU A 619 -14.62 8.13 9.68
CA LEU A 619 -14.20 9.33 10.40
C LEU A 619 -12.86 9.17 11.12
N ASP A 620 -12.40 7.95 11.44
CA ASP A 620 -11.06 7.74 11.99
C ASP A 620 -10.04 7.53 10.88
N GLY A 621 -9.32 8.61 10.58
CA GLY A 621 -8.25 8.62 9.62
C GLY A 621 -7.04 7.75 9.98
N THR A 622 -6.94 7.23 11.20
CA THR A 622 -5.92 6.21 11.53
C THR A 622 -6.31 4.85 10.97
N ILE A 623 -7.57 4.41 11.16
CA ILE A 623 -8.08 3.16 10.59
C ILE A 623 -8.15 3.24 9.06
N VAL A 624 -8.70 4.31 8.48
CA VAL A 624 -8.74 4.48 7.02
C VAL A 624 -7.34 4.37 6.37
N ARG A 625 -6.28 4.81 7.05
CA ARG A 625 -4.92 4.68 6.54
C ARG A 625 -4.30 3.30 6.82
N HIS A 626 -4.69 2.63 7.91
CA HIS A 626 -4.35 1.23 8.20
C HIS A 626 -4.88 0.29 7.09
N GLU A 627 -6.15 0.42 6.68
CA GLU A 627 -6.70 -0.35 5.54
C GLU A 627 -5.92 -0.15 4.22
N TYR A 628 -5.47 1.08 3.96
CA TYR A 628 -4.65 1.35 2.79
C TYR A 628 -3.28 0.67 2.86
N VAL A 629 -2.74 0.41 4.05
CA VAL A 629 -1.46 -0.30 4.19
C VAL A 629 -1.60 -1.77 3.87
N HIS A 630 -2.70 -2.45 4.25
CA HIS A 630 -2.94 -3.83 3.79
C HIS A 630 -3.01 -3.89 2.26
N LEU A 631 -3.72 -2.94 1.63
CA LEU A 631 -3.71 -2.78 0.17
C LEU A 631 -2.29 -2.59 -0.39
N ALA A 632 -1.44 -1.79 0.27
CA ALA A 632 -0.07 -1.55 -0.17
C ALA A 632 0.84 -2.78 0.03
N ALA A 633 0.70 -3.50 1.13
CA ALA A 633 1.44 -4.73 1.46
C ALA A 633 1.03 -5.89 0.54
N ASN A 634 -0.28 -6.10 0.33
CA ASN A 634 -0.83 -7.10 -0.61
C ASN A 634 -0.39 -6.88 -2.07
N ARG A 635 0.02 -5.66 -2.43
CA ARG A 635 0.62 -5.33 -3.73
C ARG A 635 2.12 -5.65 -3.82
N ILE A 636 2.77 -5.96 -2.71
CA ILE A 636 4.14 -6.51 -2.64
C ILE A 636 4.08 -8.04 -2.61
N TYR A 637 3.31 -8.62 -1.67
CA TYR A 637 3.15 -10.06 -1.52
C TYR A 637 1.78 -10.42 -0.90
N PRO A 638 1.23 -11.62 -1.15
CA PRO A 638 -0.02 -12.06 -0.54
C PRO A 638 0.09 -12.08 0.99
N ILE A 639 -0.82 -11.40 1.67
CA ILE A 639 -0.89 -11.43 3.14
C ILE A 639 -1.47 -12.78 3.58
N ILE A 640 -0.75 -13.48 4.44
CA ILE A 640 -1.23 -14.65 5.17
C ILE A 640 -1.66 -14.15 6.55
N ASN A 641 -2.96 -14.12 6.83
CA ASN A 641 -3.49 -13.55 8.09
C ASN A 641 -3.48 -14.57 9.24
N PHE A 642 -2.31 -15.13 9.53
CA PHE A 642 -2.06 -16.17 10.52
C PHE A 642 -0.63 -16.04 11.05
N GLY A 643 -0.40 -16.45 12.30
CA GLY A 643 0.95 -16.54 12.86
C GLY A 643 1.73 -15.22 12.82
N GLU A 644 3.06 -15.30 12.77
CA GLU A 644 3.93 -14.12 12.67
C GLU A 644 3.72 -13.36 11.34
N PHE A 645 3.28 -14.03 10.27
CA PHE A 645 2.94 -13.40 8.98
C PHE A 645 1.83 -12.35 9.12
N GLY A 646 0.73 -12.73 9.77
CA GLY A 646 -0.41 -11.84 10.01
C GLY A 646 -0.01 -10.69 10.93
N ALA A 647 0.71 -11.00 12.00
CA ALA A 647 1.23 -10.00 12.93
C ALA A 647 2.22 -9.01 12.26
N ILE A 648 2.98 -9.42 11.23
CA ILE A 648 3.78 -8.51 10.40
C ILE A 648 2.87 -7.58 9.58
N SER A 649 1.84 -8.10 8.91
CA SER A 649 0.87 -7.29 8.15
C SER A 649 0.22 -6.22 9.03
N GLU A 650 -0.30 -6.61 10.19
CA GLU A 650 -0.86 -5.71 11.19
C GLU A 650 0.16 -4.68 11.70
N ALA A 651 1.39 -5.12 11.96
CA ALA A 651 2.44 -4.24 12.46
C ALA A 651 2.86 -3.20 11.40
N MET A 652 2.81 -3.56 10.11
CA MET A 652 3.00 -2.61 9.02
C MET A 652 1.85 -1.62 8.97
N ALA A 653 0.62 -2.09 9.08
CA ALA A 653 -0.57 -1.27 8.97
C ALA A 653 -0.64 -0.21 10.08
N ASP A 654 -0.40 -0.62 11.33
CA ASP A 654 -0.26 0.29 12.46
C ASP A 654 0.92 1.27 12.30
N TYR A 655 2.12 0.77 11.95
CA TYR A 655 3.31 1.62 11.80
C TYR A 655 3.16 2.65 10.68
N PHE A 656 2.78 2.23 9.46
CA PHE A 656 2.71 3.12 8.30
C PHE A 656 1.50 4.04 8.32
N ALA A 657 0.38 3.64 8.95
CA ALA A 657 -0.71 4.56 9.24
C ALA A 657 -0.18 5.76 10.03
N LEU A 658 0.50 5.55 11.16
CA LEU A 658 1.06 6.65 11.96
C LEU A 658 2.25 7.36 11.30
N ALA A 659 3.12 6.65 10.57
CA ALA A 659 4.24 7.26 9.84
C ALA A 659 3.77 8.24 8.76
N SER A 660 2.64 7.94 8.10
CA SER A 660 2.00 8.87 7.17
C SER A 660 1.48 10.15 7.84
N PHE A 661 1.09 10.09 9.11
CA PHE A 661 0.72 11.27 9.91
C PHE A 661 1.93 12.06 10.39
N TRP A 662 3.02 11.39 10.81
CA TRP A 662 4.29 12.06 11.12
C TRP A 662 4.85 12.80 9.89
N LYS A 663 4.66 12.25 8.68
CA LYS A 663 5.00 12.91 7.42
C LYS A 663 4.16 14.16 7.14
N ASP A 664 2.88 14.14 7.51
CA ASP A 664 1.98 15.32 7.49
C ASP A 664 2.28 16.33 8.62
N GLY A 665 3.20 16.01 9.54
CA GLY A 665 3.59 16.87 10.68
C GLY A 665 2.65 16.76 11.88
N LEU A 666 1.84 15.70 11.96
CA LEU A 666 0.93 15.41 13.05
C LEU A 666 1.57 14.37 13.98
N ASP A 667 1.73 14.72 15.26
CA ASP A 667 2.46 13.90 16.24
C ASP A 667 1.46 13.04 17.05
N ILE A 668 1.28 11.79 16.62
CA ILE A 668 0.38 10.80 17.22
C ILE A 668 1.04 9.44 17.35
N ASN A 669 0.66 8.69 18.38
CA ASN A 669 1.20 7.35 18.69
C ASN A 669 0.11 6.29 18.82
N ILE A 670 -1.16 6.71 18.79
CA ILE A 670 -2.34 5.88 19.04
C ILE A 670 -3.20 5.89 17.77
N LEU A 671 -3.63 4.71 17.36
CA LEU A 671 -4.65 4.50 16.32
C LEU A 671 -5.95 3.95 16.95
N GLY A 672 -7.08 4.07 16.27
CA GLY A 672 -8.38 3.55 16.73
C GLY A 672 -8.97 4.27 17.95
N ASN A 673 -8.36 5.34 18.47
CA ASN A 673 -8.79 6.02 19.69
C ASN A 673 -10.23 6.57 19.61
N PHE A 674 -10.77 6.83 18.41
CA PHE A 674 -12.19 7.20 18.26
C PHE A 674 -13.14 6.01 18.43
N ILE A 675 -12.80 4.86 17.84
CA ILE A 675 -13.64 3.64 17.81
C ILE A 675 -13.60 2.94 19.17
N GLY A 676 -12.40 2.75 19.72
CA GLY A 676 -12.17 2.33 21.11
C GLY A 676 -12.61 0.91 21.46
N SER A 677 -13.00 0.09 20.49
CA SER A 677 -13.46 -1.30 20.68
C SER A 677 -13.47 -2.08 19.35
N GLY A 678 -13.51 -3.42 19.43
CA GLY A 678 -13.46 -4.31 18.26
C GLY A 678 -12.13 -4.22 17.51
N GLU A 679 -12.15 -4.47 16.19
CA GLU A 679 -10.96 -4.35 15.32
C GLU A 679 -10.38 -2.92 15.30
N GLY A 680 -11.24 -1.91 15.52
CA GLY A 680 -10.84 -0.53 15.75
C GLY A 680 -10.36 -0.22 17.16
N ALA A 681 -9.99 -1.22 17.98
CA ALA A 681 -9.51 -1.01 19.34
C ALA A 681 -8.30 -0.05 19.38
N SER A 682 -8.20 0.71 20.47
CA SER A 682 -7.16 1.71 20.64
C SER A 682 -5.79 1.07 20.86
N ARG A 683 -4.93 1.08 19.83
CA ARG A 683 -3.56 0.53 19.89
C ARG A 683 -2.52 1.67 19.98
N ASP A 684 -1.70 1.68 21.03
CA ASP A 684 -0.60 2.65 21.25
C ASP A 684 0.76 2.00 20.99
N ILE A 685 1.36 2.27 19.82
CA ILE A 685 2.65 1.69 19.43
C ILE A 685 3.86 2.37 20.09
N SER A 686 3.63 3.32 21.00
CA SER A 686 4.69 3.93 21.83
C SER A 686 4.71 3.42 23.27
N ALA A 687 3.75 2.60 23.66
CA ALA A 687 3.53 2.13 25.02
C ALA A 687 4.48 0.98 25.44
N SER A 688 4.09 0.26 26.48
CA SER A 688 4.84 -0.83 27.12
C SER A 688 5.43 -1.83 26.13
N VAL A 689 6.66 -2.25 26.39
CA VAL A 689 7.38 -3.23 25.58
C VAL A 689 6.71 -4.61 25.69
N ARG A 690 5.95 -5.02 24.66
CA ARG A 690 5.68 -6.45 24.41
C ARG A 690 6.96 -7.12 23.90
N ILE A 691 7.21 -8.35 24.31
CA ILE A 691 8.46 -9.08 24.08
C ILE A 691 8.16 -10.48 23.57
N MET A 692 8.72 -10.87 22.42
CA MET A 692 8.63 -12.23 21.90
C MET A 692 9.53 -13.20 22.70
N PRO A 693 9.10 -14.44 23.01
CA PRO A 693 7.74 -15.00 22.86
C PRO A 693 6.81 -14.69 24.05
N ALA A 694 7.31 -14.06 25.11
CA ALA A 694 6.60 -13.86 26.39
C ALA A 694 5.33 -12.96 26.34
N SER A 695 5.04 -12.34 25.20
CA SER A 695 3.85 -11.51 24.96
C SER A 695 3.03 -11.97 23.76
N TRP A 696 3.36 -13.12 23.18
CA TRP A 696 2.59 -13.73 22.10
C TRP A 696 1.28 -14.32 22.64
N VAL A 697 0.18 -14.16 21.90
CA VAL A 697 -1.15 -14.69 22.28
C VAL A 697 -1.86 -15.46 21.16
N GLY A 698 -1.35 -15.44 19.93
CA GLY A 698 -1.96 -16.12 18.77
C GLY A 698 -3.12 -15.33 18.17
N GLU A 699 -3.07 -14.01 18.25
CA GLU A 699 -4.04 -13.06 17.68
C GLU A 699 -3.24 -11.94 17.01
N VAL A 700 -3.42 -11.79 15.70
CA VAL A 700 -2.52 -11.01 14.83
C VAL A 700 -2.42 -9.53 15.22
N HIS A 701 -3.51 -8.90 15.69
CA HIS A 701 -3.50 -7.48 16.05
C HIS A 701 -2.79 -7.25 17.39
N ASP A 702 -3.01 -8.11 18.39
CA ASP A 702 -2.30 -8.07 19.68
C ASP A 702 -0.81 -8.44 19.50
N ASP A 703 -0.49 -9.41 18.65
CA ASP A 703 0.88 -9.85 18.40
C ASP A 703 1.67 -8.85 17.55
N SER A 704 1.00 -8.06 16.69
CA SER A 704 1.58 -6.94 15.96
C SER A 704 2.31 -5.92 16.85
N LEU A 705 1.84 -5.78 18.09
CA LEU A 705 2.36 -4.84 19.09
C LEU A 705 3.70 -5.29 19.70
N ILE A 706 4.29 -6.38 19.19
CA ILE A 706 5.70 -6.73 19.38
C ILE A 706 6.56 -5.99 18.34
N LEU A 707 6.19 -6.02 17.06
CA LEU A 707 6.98 -5.46 15.95
C LEU A 707 6.71 -3.96 15.71
N SER A 708 5.45 -3.51 15.74
CA SER A 708 5.14 -2.10 15.44
C SER A 708 5.79 -1.09 16.41
N PRO A 709 5.99 -1.39 17.72
CA PRO A 709 6.75 -0.51 18.61
C PRO A 709 8.27 -0.57 18.39
N ALA A 710 8.82 -1.68 17.86
CA ALA A 710 10.22 -1.75 17.45
C ALA A 710 10.49 -0.79 16.28
N LEU A 711 9.58 -0.75 15.30
CA LEU A 711 9.61 0.21 14.19
C LEU A 711 9.38 1.66 14.65
N TYR A 712 8.42 1.88 15.56
CA TYR A 712 8.23 3.18 16.21
C TYR A 712 9.53 3.67 16.89
N LYS A 713 10.26 2.80 17.61
CA LYS A 713 11.55 3.16 18.23
C LYS A 713 12.54 3.67 17.19
N LEU A 714 12.72 2.96 16.07
CA LEU A 714 13.63 3.35 14.98
C LEU A 714 13.25 4.65 14.27
N ARG A 715 12.01 5.13 14.48
CA ARG A 715 11.45 6.32 13.82
C ARG A 715 11.27 7.54 14.73
N LYS A 716 11.09 7.32 16.03
CA LYS A 716 10.58 8.32 16.99
C LYS A 716 11.30 8.33 18.34
N ASN A 717 12.01 7.26 18.72
CA ASN A 717 12.69 7.22 20.00
C ASN A 717 14.13 7.78 19.86
N PRO A 718 14.52 8.84 20.60
CA PRO A 718 15.83 9.48 20.44
C PRO A 718 17.06 8.58 20.64
N THR A 719 16.91 7.41 21.27
CA THR A 719 17.98 6.41 21.44
C THR A 719 18.18 5.53 20.20
N TYR A 720 17.10 5.25 19.47
CA TYR A 720 17.08 4.30 18.35
C TYR A 720 16.83 4.97 16.99
N ASP A 721 16.45 6.25 16.97
CA ASP A 721 16.12 7.02 15.77
C ASP A 721 17.25 6.95 14.72
N LEU A 722 16.91 6.38 13.56
CA LEU A 722 17.82 6.24 12.42
C LEU A 722 17.97 7.54 11.62
N GLY A 723 17.09 8.53 11.83
CA GLY A 723 17.08 9.81 11.12
C GLY A 723 16.79 9.71 9.62
N THR A 724 17.00 10.82 8.91
CA THR A 724 16.70 10.94 7.47
C THR A 724 17.90 10.76 6.56
N PHE A 725 17.63 10.23 5.36
CA PHE A 725 18.58 10.21 4.24
C PHE A 725 19.05 11.62 3.89
N THR A 726 20.34 11.77 3.61
CA THR A 726 20.98 13.04 3.25
C THR A 726 21.50 13.10 1.81
N THR A 727 21.35 11.99 1.07
CA THR A 727 21.72 11.84 -0.34
C THR A 727 20.95 10.67 -0.96
N GLY A 728 21.17 10.40 -2.26
CA GLY A 728 20.56 9.29 -2.98
C GLY A 728 19.10 9.55 -3.39
N ALA A 729 18.44 8.54 -3.95
CA ALA A 729 17.06 8.62 -4.41
C ALA A 729 16.06 8.96 -3.28
N PHE A 730 16.34 8.51 -2.06
CA PHE A 730 15.49 8.68 -0.88
C PHE A 730 15.77 9.97 -0.07
N ASN A 731 16.58 10.90 -0.60
CA ASN A 731 17.02 12.10 0.14
C ASN A 731 15.88 12.89 0.81
N GLY A 732 15.98 13.10 2.13
CA GLY A 732 14.96 13.77 2.94
C GLY A 732 13.80 12.88 3.44
N LEU A 733 13.77 11.60 3.05
CA LEU A 733 12.90 10.58 3.65
C LEU A 733 13.57 9.93 4.86
N HIS A 734 12.79 9.25 5.70
CA HIS A 734 13.34 8.63 6.91
C HIS A 734 13.88 7.24 6.65
N ARG A 735 14.99 6.88 7.30
CA ARG A 735 15.59 5.54 7.15
C ARG A 735 14.63 4.44 7.58
N ALA A 736 14.04 4.55 8.76
CA ALA A 736 13.06 3.55 9.22
C ALA A 736 11.88 3.36 8.25
N ASP A 737 11.28 4.44 7.71
CA ASP A 737 10.17 4.35 6.75
C ASP A 737 10.58 3.55 5.49
N ILE A 738 11.74 3.85 4.92
CA ILE A 738 12.24 3.16 3.71
C ILE A 738 12.69 1.73 4.00
N LEU A 739 13.36 1.50 5.13
CA LEU A 739 13.89 0.19 5.50
C LEU A 739 12.77 -0.79 5.86
N ALA A 740 11.73 -0.32 6.55
CA ALA A 740 10.53 -1.12 6.81
C ALA A 740 9.80 -1.47 5.51
N PHE A 741 9.70 -0.51 4.57
CA PHE A 741 9.05 -0.75 3.28
C PHE A 741 9.88 -1.71 2.42
N ALA A 742 11.21 -1.58 2.42
CA ALA A 742 12.12 -2.46 1.72
C ALA A 742 12.16 -3.89 2.31
N ALA A 743 12.02 -4.04 3.64
CA ALA A 743 11.98 -5.34 4.31
C ALA A 743 10.85 -6.23 3.77
N LEU A 744 9.70 -5.66 3.40
CA LEU A 744 8.56 -6.40 2.84
C LEU A 744 8.84 -7.04 1.47
N PHE A 745 9.77 -6.50 0.67
CA PHE A 745 10.14 -7.08 -0.63
C PHE A 745 11.00 -8.35 -0.53
N TYR A 746 11.37 -8.75 0.69
CA TYR A 746 12.03 -10.01 0.97
C TYR A 746 11.08 -11.12 1.38
N PHE A 747 9.78 -10.83 1.49
CA PHE A 747 8.74 -11.78 1.92
C PHE A 747 9.05 -12.37 3.30
N PRO A 748 9.18 -11.53 4.34
CA PRO A 748 9.58 -11.99 5.67
C PRO A 748 8.46 -12.79 6.31
N ASP A 749 8.71 -14.08 6.49
CA ASP A 749 7.73 -15.04 7.01
C ASP A 749 7.56 -14.96 8.55
N ASN A 750 8.55 -14.40 9.27
CA ASN A 750 8.48 -14.16 10.72
C ASN A 750 9.29 -12.92 11.15
N PHE A 751 9.15 -12.46 12.39
CA PHE A 751 9.79 -11.24 12.91
C PHE A 751 11.32 -11.27 12.82
N THR A 752 11.95 -12.44 12.97
CA THR A 752 13.40 -12.61 12.80
C THR A 752 13.80 -12.42 11.34
N ASN A 753 13.05 -13.01 10.40
CA ASN A 753 13.26 -12.80 8.97
C ASN A 753 13.00 -11.34 8.58
N TYR A 754 12.03 -10.66 9.21
CA TYR A 754 11.81 -9.22 9.04
C TYR A 754 13.01 -8.39 9.51
N LEU A 755 13.59 -8.71 10.68
CA LEU A 755 14.80 -8.07 11.18
C LEU A 755 15.97 -8.23 10.19
N ASP A 756 16.22 -9.46 9.73
CA ASP A 756 17.32 -9.74 8.81
C ASP A 756 17.12 -9.05 7.44
N ALA A 757 15.89 -9.08 6.90
CA ALA A 757 15.49 -8.33 5.71
C ALA A 757 15.72 -6.81 5.87
N MET A 758 15.38 -6.23 7.03
CA MET A 758 15.60 -4.80 7.31
C MET A 758 17.09 -4.45 7.44
N ILE A 759 17.89 -5.36 8.02
CA ILE A 759 19.36 -5.25 8.12
C ILE A 759 20.01 -5.37 6.74
N ASP A 760 19.48 -6.21 5.85
CA ASP A 760 20.03 -6.40 4.51
C ASP A 760 19.63 -5.28 3.55
N ALA A 761 18.40 -4.76 3.65
CA ALA A 761 18.01 -3.48 3.06
C ALA A 761 18.99 -2.36 3.47
N CYS A 762 19.37 -2.32 4.75
CA CYS A 762 20.34 -1.37 5.26
C CYS A 762 21.74 -1.58 4.63
N LYS A 763 22.27 -2.81 4.58
CA LYS A 763 23.57 -3.11 3.95
C LYS A 763 23.62 -2.70 2.48
N GLN A 764 22.57 -2.98 1.69
CA GLN A 764 22.50 -2.52 0.29
C GLN A 764 22.54 -1.00 0.16
N ILE A 765 21.75 -0.32 1.00
CA ILE A 765 21.62 1.14 0.97
C ILE A 765 22.96 1.79 1.35
N GLU A 766 23.74 1.20 2.24
CA GLU A 766 25.13 1.62 2.51
C GLU A 766 26.07 1.35 1.32
N ASN A 767 25.91 0.24 0.60
CA ASN A 767 26.68 -0.07 -0.61
C ASN A 767 26.37 0.91 -1.76
N MET A 768 25.09 1.28 -1.95
CA MET A 768 24.66 2.26 -2.96
C MET A 768 25.00 3.69 -2.54
N TYR A 769 24.79 4.03 -1.27
CA TYR A 769 24.89 5.37 -0.71
C TYR A 769 25.68 5.33 0.61
N THR A 770 27.01 5.38 0.51
CA THR A 770 27.91 5.30 1.66
C THR A 770 27.58 6.33 2.75
N GLY A 771 27.58 5.89 4.01
CA GLY A 771 27.19 6.63 5.19
C GLY A 771 25.68 6.74 5.42
N GLN A 772 24.83 6.17 4.56
CA GLN A 772 23.37 6.20 4.73
C GLN A 772 22.81 5.03 5.52
N CYS A 773 23.54 3.94 5.76
CA CYS A 773 23.10 2.85 6.65
C CYS A 773 24.27 2.02 7.21
N ASN A 774 25.26 2.74 7.76
CA ASN A 774 26.49 2.16 8.30
C ASN A 774 26.26 1.16 9.47
N THR A 775 27.31 0.46 9.87
CA THR A 775 27.28 -0.55 10.95
C THR A 775 26.79 -0.05 12.30
N SER A 776 26.86 1.25 12.60
CA SER A 776 26.25 1.81 13.82
C SER A 776 24.72 1.87 13.71
N LEU A 777 24.19 2.25 12.55
CA LEU A 777 22.74 2.25 12.27
C LEU A 777 22.21 0.81 12.24
N GLN A 778 22.94 -0.13 11.64
CA GLN A 778 22.63 -1.58 11.70
C GLN A 778 22.56 -2.07 13.16
N GLY A 779 23.53 -1.69 14.00
CA GLY A 779 23.50 -1.99 15.44
C GLY A 779 22.31 -1.38 16.19
N GLN A 780 21.83 -0.20 15.79
CA GLN A 780 20.61 0.40 16.35
C GLN A 780 19.34 -0.35 15.93
N ILE A 781 19.26 -0.84 14.69
CA ILE A 781 18.17 -1.72 14.22
C ILE A 781 18.11 -2.98 15.09
N VAL A 782 19.21 -3.74 15.17
CA VAL A 782 19.27 -4.95 16.02
C VAL A 782 18.89 -4.61 17.47
N SER A 783 19.42 -3.52 18.04
CA SER A 783 19.14 -3.13 19.43
C SER A 783 17.68 -2.74 19.69
N ALA A 784 16.96 -2.20 18.69
CA ALA A 784 15.55 -1.85 18.82
C ALA A 784 14.66 -3.11 18.79
N PHE A 785 14.95 -4.03 17.87
CA PHE A 785 14.27 -5.32 17.73
C PHE A 785 14.53 -6.25 18.92
N SER A 786 15.79 -6.35 19.37
CA SER A 786 16.16 -7.15 20.56
C SER A 786 15.53 -6.60 21.85
N ALA A 787 15.21 -5.30 21.91
CA ALA A 787 14.44 -4.74 23.01
C ALA A 787 12.97 -5.22 23.03
N HIS A 788 12.49 -5.89 21.98
CA HIS A 788 11.19 -6.56 21.85
C HIS A 788 11.35 -8.09 21.72
N GLY A 789 12.51 -8.65 22.05
CA GLY A 789 12.77 -10.09 21.99
C GLY A 789 13.12 -10.63 20.60
N ILE A 790 13.03 -9.83 19.55
CA ILE A 790 13.33 -10.27 18.18
C ILE A 790 14.85 -10.26 17.93
N VAL A 791 15.41 -11.40 17.51
CA VAL A 791 16.87 -11.62 17.40
C VAL A 791 17.26 -12.42 16.15
N SER A 792 18.33 -11.99 15.46
CA SER A 792 18.83 -12.60 14.22
C SER A 792 19.49 -13.98 14.38
N SER A 793 19.52 -14.54 15.60
CA SER A 793 20.02 -15.90 15.86
C SER A 793 18.91 -16.96 15.78
N GLY A 794 17.67 -16.53 15.53
CA GLY A 794 16.49 -17.29 15.91
C GLY A 794 16.30 -17.30 17.44
N TYR A 795 15.15 -17.82 17.87
CA TYR A 795 14.99 -18.31 19.23
C TYR A 795 15.89 -19.55 19.44
N ALA A 796 16.16 -19.92 20.68
CA ALA A 796 17.20 -20.91 20.96
C ALA A 796 16.79 -22.30 20.43
N ALA A 797 17.40 -22.69 19.29
CA ALA A 797 17.06 -23.87 18.48
C ALA A 797 16.43 -25.01 19.30
N ALA A 798 15.12 -25.17 19.12
CA ALA A 798 14.31 -26.05 19.93
C ALA A 798 14.68 -27.51 19.67
N ASP A 799 14.70 -27.93 18.40
CA ASP A 799 15.05 -29.29 17.99
C ASP A 799 16.17 -29.33 16.92
N ILE A 800 16.30 -30.44 16.17
CA ILE A 800 17.32 -30.62 15.13
C ILE A 800 16.92 -30.09 13.74
N HIS A 801 15.63 -29.79 13.53
CA HIS A 801 15.04 -29.27 12.30
C HIS A 801 15.10 -27.74 12.25
N GLU A 802 15.10 -27.10 13.42
CA GLU A 802 15.25 -25.66 13.62
C GLU A 802 16.60 -25.07 13.12
N PRO A 803 16.64 -23.83 12.58
CA PRO A 803 15.49 -23.00 12.24
C PRO A 803 14.71 -23.60 11.05
N ASN A 804 13.40 -23.75 11.20
CA ASN A 804 12.45 -24.09 10.13
C ASN A 804 11.10 -23.35 10.27
N ASN A 805 11.08 -22.28 11.07
CA ASN A 805 9.98 -21.33 11.28
C ASN A 805 9.57 -20.45 10.06
N GLY A 806 9.67 -20.98 8.84
CA GLY A 806 9.27 -20.30 7.60
C GLY A 806 9.75 -21.03 6.35
N PRO A 807 9.09 -20.87 5.18
CA PRO A 807 9.43 -21.61 3.97
C PRO A 807 10.87 -21.45 3.45
N GLU A 808 11.61 -20.34 3.63
CA GLU A 808 13.05 -20.34 3.26
C GLU A 808 13.89 -21.26 4.13
N TRP A 809 13.46 -21.51 5.36
CA TRP A 809 14.14 -22.32 6.35
C TRP A 809 13.64 -23.77 6.37
N ALA A 810 12.64 -24.08 5.53
CA ALA A 810 11.92 -25.35 5.54
C ALA A 810 12.83 -26.59 5.44
N THR A 811 12.69 -27.50 6.39
CA THR A 811 13.42 -28.78 6.38
C THR A 811 12.97 -29.62 5.18
N ASP A 812 13.90 -30.05 4.33
CA ASP A 812 13.56 -30.80 3.12
C ASP A 812 13.27 -32.29 3.42
N LEU A 813 12.06 -32.74 3.07
CA LEU A 813 11.57 -34.11 3.29
C LEU A 813 12.04 -35.11 2.22
N SER A 814 12.81 -34.72 1.20
CA SER A 814 13.23 -35.66 0.15
C SER A 814 14.11 -36.78 0.68
N ASN A 815 14.93 -36.48 1.69
CA ASN A 815 15.85 -37.41 2.35
C ASN A 815 15.28 -38.06 3.63
N LEU A 816 14.04 -37.74 4.03
CA LEU A 816 13.44 -38.16 5.31
C LEU A 816 12.09 -38.86 5.05
N ASP A 817 11.95 -40.10 5.52
CA ASP A 817 10.66 -40.83 5.46
C ASP A 817 9.78 -40.51 6.67
N ASP A 818 10.40 -40.43 7.84
CA ASP A 818 9.82 -40.06 9.13
C ASP A 818 10.59 -38.86 9.71
N VAL A 819 9.86 -37.86 10.23
CA VAL A 819 10.37 -36.70 10.96
C VAL A 819 9.77 -36.70 12.37
N TYR A 820 10.56 -36.29 13.36
CA TYR A 820 10.16 -36.16 14.76
C TYR A 820 10.57 -34.78 15.26
N ALA A 821 9.58 -33.94 15.56
CA ALA A 821 9.73 -32.53 15.91
C ALA A 821 8.64 -32.13 16.92
N TYR A 822 8.66 -30.89 17.42
CA TYR A 822 7.68 -30.37 18.38
C TYR A 822 7.55 -28.86 18.28
N ILE A 823 6.36 -28.36 18.65
CA ILE A 823 6.06 -26.94 18.76
C ILE A 823 6.51 -26.45 20.15
N ASP A 824 7.48 -25.53 20.24
CA ASP A 824 8.17 -25.15 21.48
C ASP A 824 7.69 -23.83 22.12
N TYR A 825 7.21 -22.87 21.33
CA TYR A 825 6.40 -21.71 21.75
C TYR A 825 5.18 -21.53 20.82
N GLN A 826 4.24 -20.66 21.19
CA GLN A 826 2.96 -20.53 20.47
C GLN A 826 3.10 -19.97 19.03
N GLY A 827 4.18 -19.27 18.70
CA GLY A 827 4.47 -18.81 17.35
C GLY A 827 5.39 -19.74 16.56
N ASP A 828 5.68 -20.93 17.08
CA ASP A 828 6.52 -21.93 16.42
C ASP A 828 5.71 -22.69 15.36
N GLU A 829 6.25 -22.77 14.14
CA GLU A 829 5.62 -23.27 12.92
C GLU A 829 6.64 -24.09 12.11
N ASP A 830 6.54 -25.41 12.17
CA ASP A 830 7.49 -26.29 11.52
C ASP A 830 7.26 -26.38 10.00
N TYR A 831 8.01 -25.60 9.20
CA TYR A 831 7.96 -25.73 7.74
C TYR A 831 8.84 -26.86 7.20
N TYR A 832 8.27 -27.55 6.24
CA TYR A 832 8.88 -28.65 5.49
C TYR A 832 8.76 -28.40 3.99
N SER A 833 9.76 -28.81 3.20
CA SER A 833 9.74 -28.66 1.74
C SER A 833 9.92 -29.98 1.01
N ILE A 834 9.24 -30.15 -0.13
CA ILE A 834 9.21 -31.44 -0.85
C ILE A 834 8.93 -31.26 -2.37
N PRO A 835 9.65 -31.96 -3.26
CA PRO A 835 9.30 -32.03 -4.68
C PRO A 835 8.19 -33.07 -4.93
N LEU A 836 7.06 -32.65 -5.50
CA LEU A 836 5.92 -33.51 -5.80
C LEU A 836 5.70 -33.63 -7.31
N GLY A 837 5.38 -34.85 -7.76
CA GLY A 837 4.90 -35.12 -9.11
C GLY A 837 3.39 -34.98 -9.22
N ALA A 838 2.86 -34.91 -10.45
CA ALA A 838 1.42 -34.86 -10.67
C ALA A 838 0.75 -36.18 -10.21
N GLY A 839 -0.27 -36.07 -9.36
CA GLY A 839 -0.92 -37.21 -8.68
C GLY A 839 -1.37 -36.86 -7.26
N VAL A 840 -1.79 -37.87 -6.48
CA VAL A 840 -2.22 -37.66 -5.10
C VAL A 840 -1.02 -37.63 -4.16
N ALA A 841 -0.78 -36.47 -3.56
CA ALA A 841 0.07 -36.26 -2.41
C ALA A 841 -0.66 -36.68 -1.12
N HIS A 842 0.07 -37.32 -0.21
CA HIS A 842 -0.40 -37.79 1.09
C HIS A 842 0.69 -37.62 2.14
N PHE A 843 0.36 -36.88 3.19
CA PHE A 843 1.17 -36.69 4.40
C PHE A 843 0.37 -37.16 5.61
N LYS A 844 1.04 -37.77 6.57
CA LYS A 844 0.43 -38.25 7.81
C LYS A 844 1.18 -37.71 9.02
N LEU A 845 0.45 -37.06 9.92
CA LEU A 845 0.94 -36.52 11.18
C LEU A 845 0.40 -37.39 12.32
N ASP A 846 1.24 -38.20 12.95
CA ASP A 846 0.91 -38.90 14.20
C ASP A 846 1.06 -37.93 15.39
N LEU A 847 0.01 -37.83 16.20
CA LEU A 847 -0.12 -36.81 17.24
C LEU A 847 0.41 -37.30 18.61
N PRO A 848 1.00 -36.41 19.44
CA PRO A 848 1.49 -36.78 20.76
C PRO A 848 0.34 -37.09 21.72
N ALA A 849 0.52 -38.06 22.63
CA ALA A 849 -0.50 -38.38 23.64
C ALA A 849 -0.62 -37.28 24.70
N SER A 850 -1.86 -36.90 25.06
CA SER A 850 -2.14 -35.85 26.06
C SER A 850 -2.10 -36.37 27.50
N SER A 851 -2.23 -35.46 28.49
CA SER A 851 -2.37 -35.84 29.90
C SER A 851 -3.63 -36.67 30.22
N MET A 852 -4.60 -36.76 29.30
CA MET A 852 -5.80 -37.61 29.46
C MET A 852 -5.72 -38.84 28.56
N ASN A 853 -5.95 -40.02 29.16
CA ASN A 853 -5.95 -41.30 28.44
C ASN A 853 -6.90 -41.28 27.22
N PHE A 854 -6.41 -41.81 26.10
CA PHE A 854 -7.10 -41.88 24.80
C PHE A 854 -7.36 -40.54 24.11
N LEU A 855 -6.78 -39.43 24.60
CA LEU A 855 -6.76 -38.15 23.90
C LEU A 855 -5.33 -37.74 23.55
N TYR A 856 -5.19 -36.98 22.48
CA TYR A 856 -3.94 -36.54 21.88
C TYR A 856 -3.88 -35.01 21.81
N HIS A 857 -2.69 -34.45 21.76
CA HIS A 857 -2.48 -33.03 21.47
C HIS A 857 -2.87 -32.73 20.02
N ALA A 858 -3.70 -31.73 19.82
CA ALA A 858 -4.23 -31.39 18.51
C ALA A 858 -3.25 -30.48 17.75
N TYR A 859 -2.49 -31.03 16.82
CA TYR A 859 -1.64 -30.29 15.86
C TYR A 859 -2.20 -30.42 14.44
N SER A 860 -1.92 -29.43 13.60
CA SER A 860 -2.49 -29.25 12.26
C SER A 860 -1.43 -29.28 11.17
N MET A 861 -1.83 -29.54 9.92
CA MET A 861 -0.98 -29.43 8.74
C MET A 861 -1.55 -28.41 7.75
N PHE A 862 -0.72 -27.53 7.19
CA PHE A 862 -1.10 -26.57 6.14
C PHE A 862 -0.18 -26.75 4.92
N LEU A 863 -0.75 -26.79 3.71
CA LEU A 863 -0.02 -27.03 2.46
C LEU A 863 -0.02 -25.78 1.57
N PHE A 864 1.17 -25.42 1.06
CA PHE A 864 1.41 -24.28 0.19
C PHE A 864 2.11 -24.71 -1.12
N ASP A 865 1.88 -23.95 -2.20
CA ASP A 865 2.48 -24.22 -3.51
C ASP A 865 3.92 -23.67 -3.65
N GLN A 866 4.53 -23.85 -4.83
CA GLN A 866 5.88 -23.35 -5.15
C GLN A 866 6.03 -21.81 -5.12
N HIS A 867 4.93 -21.08 -4.98
CA HIS A 867 4.84 -19.62 -4.88
C HIS A 867 4.40 -19.17 -3.48
N ARG A 868 4.30 -20.09 -2.50
CA ARG A 868 3.77 -19.91 -1.15
C ARG A 868 2.28 -19.56 -1.08
N ASN A 869 1.50 -19.80 -2.13
CA ASN A 869 0.05 -19.68 -2.03
C ASN A 869 -0.49 -20.83 -1.16
N TYR A 870 -1.36 -20.51 -0.21
CA TYR A 870 -2.12 -21.53 0.53
C TYR A 870 -2.95 -22.39 -0.43
N ILE A 871 -2.97 -23.70 -0.19
CA ILE A 871 -3.72 -24.67 -1.00
C ILE A 871 -4.85 -25.29 -0.18
N THR A 872 -4.51 -25.87 0.96
CA THR A 872 -5.40 -26.72 1.77
C THR A 872 -4.72 -27.06 3.09
N GLU A 873 -5.47 -27.66 4.01
CA GLU A 873 -5.02 -28.00 5.35
C GLU A 873 -5.67 -29.30 5.85
N ALA A 874 -5.18 -29.79 6.98
CA ALA A 874 -5.81 -30.85 7.74
C ALA A 874 -5.71 -30.52 9.23
N VAL A 875 -6.87 -30.21 9.82
CA VAL A 875 -7.03 -29.86 11.23
C VAL A 875 -7.80 -30.99 11.95
N PRO A 876 -7.31 -31.52 13.09
CA PRO A 876 -8.04 -32.53 13.85
C PRO A 876 -9.29 -31.94 14.52
N THR A 877 -10.33 -32.75 14.72
CA THR A 877 -11.51 -32.30 15.48
C THR A 877 -11.15 -32.09 16.94
N ILE A 878 -11.30 -30.85 17.43
CA ILE A 878 -11.00 -30.49 18.81
C ILE A 878 -12.08 -31.04 19.77
N TYR A 879 -11.64 -31.73 20.82
CA TYR A 879 -12.49 -32.44 21.77
C TYR A 879 -12.90 -31.58 22.97
N ASN A 880 -11.99 -30.75 23.50
CA ASN A 880 -12.19 -30.09 24.80
C ASN A 880 -12.90 -28.73 24.74
N THR A 881 -13.48 -28.36 23.59
CA THR A 881 -14.32 -27.18 23.43
C THR A 881 -15.57 -27.52 22.60
N TYR A 882 -16.65 -26.76 22.78
CA TYR A 882 -17.88 -26.89 21.98
C TYR A 882 -17.83 -26.07 20.68
N THR A 883 -16.81 -25.24 20.51
CA THR A 883 -16.64 -24.32 19.36
C THR A 883 -15.84 -24.95 18.22
N GLY A 884 -15.17 -26.08 18.45
CA GLY A 884 -14.30 -26.73 17.46
C GLY A 884 -12.88 -26.14 17.40
N TYR A 885 -12.56 -25.17 18.25
CA TYR A 885 -11.26 -24.51 18.34
C TYR A 885 -10.56 -24.82 19.66
N CYS A 886 -9.23 -24.70 19.69
CA CYS A 886 -8.45 -24.85 20.91
C CYS A 886 -8.79 -23.81 21.98
N PRO A 887 -8.65 -24.14 23.28
CA PRO A 887 -8.88 -23.20 24.37
C PRO A 887 -7.77 -22.15 24.47
N ASP A 888 -8.12 -20.95 24.95
CA ASP A 888 -7.18 -19.83 25.17
C ASP A 888 -6.09 -20.12 26.23
N ALA A 889 -6.18 -21.24 26.95
CA ALA A 889 -5.16 -21.69 27.91
C ALA A 889 -5.22 -23.22 28.14
N GLY A 890 -4.04 -23.85 28.24
CA GLY A 890 -3.88 -25.27 28.53
C GLY A 890 -3.90 -26.18 27.30
N GLU A 891 -3.94 -27.49 27.52
CA GLU A 891 -3.86 -28.47 26.42
C GLU A 891 -5.05 -28.37 25.45
N CYS A 892 -4.76 -28.37 24.15
CA CYS A 892 -5.73 -28.55 23.09
C CYS A 892 -5.78 -30.03 22.70
N ARG A 893 -6.94 -30.66 22.90
CA ARG A 893 -7.06 -32.12 22.82
C ARG A 893 -7.93 -32.56 21.66
N THR A 894 -7.62 -33.71 21.09
CA THR A 894 -8.44 -34.42 20.10
C THR A 894 -8.52 -35.92 20.41
N GLU A 895 -9.57 -36.59 19.92
CA GLU A 895 -9.65 -38.07 19.92
C GLU A 895 -8.82 -38.70 18.79
N ALA A 896 -8.40 -37.92 17.80
CA ALA A 896 -7.62 -38.41 16.66
C ALA A 896 -6.16 -38.70 17.10
N SER A 897 -5.70 -39.94 16.90
CA SER A 897 -4.28 -40.28 17.11
C SER A 897 -3.36 -39.81 15.99
N SER A 898 -3.94 -39.43 14.84
CA SER A 898 -3.22 -38.93 13.66
C SER A 898 -4.13 -38.11 12.76
N VAL A 899 -3.51 -37.27 11.93
CA VAL A 899 -4.14 -36.44 10.90
C VAL A 899 -3.53 -36.80 9.54
N ASP A 900 -4.37 -36.90 8.51
CA ASP A 900 -3.94 -37.24 7.14
C ASP A 900 -4.33 -36.10 6.18
N LEU A 901 -3.35 -35.52 5.48
CA LEU A 901 -3.57 -34.50 4.46
C LEU A 901 -3.43 -35.13 3.07
N TYR A 902 -4.47 -35.02 2.24
CA TYR A 902 -4.50 -35.49 0.86
C TYR A 902 -4.69 -34.33 -0.11
N TYR A 903 -3.86 -34.25 -1.15
CA TYR A 903 -3.97 -33.22 -2.19
C TYR A 903 -3.69 -33.77 -3.59
N ASN A 904 -4.48 -33.38 -4.60
CA ASN A 904 -4.28 -33.81 -5.98
C ASN A 904 -3.42 -32.79 -6.75
N VAL A 905 -2.10 -33.04 -6.79
CA VAL A 905 -1.10 -32.23 -7.46
C VAL A 905 -1.33 -32.23 -8.98
N THR A 906 -1.67 -31.07 -9.54
CA THR A 906 -2.00 -30.90 -10.96
C THR A 906 -0.78 -30.59 -11.84
N SER A 907 0.22 -29.89 -11.29
CA SER A 907 1.54 -29.66 -11.90
C SER A 907 2.60 -30.21 -10.97
N ALA A 908 3.59 -30.91 -11.53
CA ALA A 908 4.83 -31.17 -10.80
C ALA A 908 5.48 -29.86 -10.35
N GLY A 909 6.13 -29.85 -9.19
CA GLY A 909 6.71 -28.66 -8.57
C GLY A 909 7.27 -28.94 -7.18
N ARG A 910 7.72 -27.90 -6.49
CA ARG A 910 8.10 -27.94 -5.06
C ARG A 910 6.97 -27.38 -4.22
N TYR A 911 6.66 -28.02 -3.11
CA TYR A 911 5.59 -27.65 -2.19
C TYR A 911 6.15 -27.48 -0.79
N TYR A 912 5.45 -26.68 0.02
CA TYR A 912 5.79 -26.44 1.41
C TYR A 912 4.64 -26.93 2.30
N LEU A 913 4.96 -27.57 3.42
CA LEU A 913 4.01 -28.11 4.39
C LEU A 913 4.39 -27.54 5.76
N ALA A 914 3.51 -26.77 6.39
CA ALA A 914 3.69 -26.32 7.77
C ALA A 914 2.99 -27.28 8.73
N VAL A 915 3.62 -27.58 9.87
CA VAL A 915 2.98 -28.23 11.02
C VAL A 915 2.92 -27.22 12.16
N THR A 916 1.75 -27.05 12.77
CA THR A 916 1.56 -26.05 13.84
C THR A 916 0.68 -26.59 14.96
N ALA A 917 0.65 -25.88 16.10
CA ALA A 917 -0.34 -26.15 17.15
C ALA A 917 -1.77 -25.92 16.63
N GLY A 918 -2.74 -26.68 17.14
CA GLY A 918 -4.14 -26.60 16.67
C GLY A 918 -4.71 -25.18 16.78
N PRO A 919 -5.64 -24.77 15.88
CA PRO A 919 -6.10 -23.40 15.81
C PRO A 919 -6.97 -23.00 17.02
N ASN A 920 -6.72 -21.82 17.56
CA ASN A 920 -7.55 -21.12 18.53
C ASN A 920 -8.78 -20.48 17.85
N VAL A 921 -9.62 -19.76 18.60
CA VAL A 921 -10.86 -19.15 18.08
C VAL A 921 -10.65 -18.04 17.04
N TYR A 922 -9.45 -17.46 16.96
CA TYR A 922 -9.01 -16.47 15.97
C TYR A 922 -8.26 -17.12 14.80
N TYR A 923 -8.33 -18.45 14.69
CA TYR A 923 -7.57 -19.28 13.76
C TYR A 923 -6.05 -19.33 13.96
N GLY A 924 -5.47 -18.59 14.92
CA GLY A 924 -4.04 -18.63 15.22
C GLY A 924 -3.63 -19.86 16.04
N ASN A 925 -2.32 -20.10 16.18
CA ASN A 925 -1.81 -21.21 17.00
C ASN A 925 -2.32 -21.17 18.45
N SER A 926 -2.66 -22.33 19.00
CA SER A 926 -3.03 -22.48 20.42
C SER A 926 -1.83 -22.56 21.36
N PRO A 927 -2.00 -22.24 22.66
CA PRO A 927 -0.93 -22.29 23.65
C PRO A 927 -0.53 -23.71 24.10
N ASP A 928 -0.69 -24.73 23.24
CA ASP A 928 -0.39 -26.14 23.55
C ASP A 928 1.00 -26.61 23.07
N TYR A 929 1.96 -25.70 23.15
CA TYR A 929 3.38 -25.94 22.88
C TYR A 929 4.08 -26.62 24.09
N ASP A 930 5.05 -27.51 23.84
CA ASP A 930 5.93 -28.16 24.85
C ASP A 930 6.95 -29.07 24.16
N ALA A 931 8.24 -28.94 24.52
CA ALA A 931 9.34 -29.78 24.01
C ALA A 931 9.22 -31.29 24.30
N SER A 932 8.31 -31.71 25.19
CA SER A 932 7.99 -33.11 25.46
C SER A 932 6.88 -33.69 24.58
N LYS A 933 6.17 -32.86 23.80
CA LYS A 933 5.04 -33.25 22.94
C LYS A 933 5.51 -33.47 21.49
N THR A 934 6.44 -34.40 21.29
CA THR A 934 6.97 -34.73 19.96
C THR A 934 5.89 -35.36 19.08
N TYR A 935 5.60 -34.72 17.94
CA TYR A 935 4.77 -35.32 16.89
C TYR A 935 5.64 -36.15 15.95
N LYS A 936 5.00 -36.92 15.06
CA LYS A 936 5.71 -37.61 13.98
C LYS A 936 5.06 -37.35 12.63
N LEU A 937 5.79 -36.69 11.73
CA LEU A 937 5.38 -36.46 10.34
C LEU A 937 5.95 -37.57 9.45
N THR A 938 5.09 -38.24 8.67
CA THR A 938 5.45 -39.30 7.72
C THR A 938 5.07 -38.88 6.30
N ARG A 939 6.04 -38.93 5.37
CA ARG A 939 5.80 -38.73 3.93
C ARG A 939 5.36 -40.06 3.30
N VAL A 940 4.09 -40.18 2.92
CA VAL A 940 3.55 -41.41 2.30
C VAL A 940 3.69 -41.40 0.76
N THR A 941 3.74 -40.22 0.15
CA THR A 941 3.89 -40.04 -1.30
C THR A 941 5.33 -40.19 -1.80
N ASP A 942 5.49 -40.80 -2.98
CA ASP A 942 6.79 -40.83 -3.68
C ASP A 942 7.02 -39.61 -4.58
N MET A 943 8.29 -39.26 -4.80
CA MET A 943 8.68 -38.05 -5.53
C MET A 943 8.74 -38.26 -7.06
N LYS A 944 8.27 -39.38 -7.62
CA LYS A 944 8.45 -39.68 -9.06
C LYS A 944 7.66 -38.71 -9.92
N GLY A 945 8.28 -38.26 -11.01
CA GLY A 945 7.66 -37.32 -11.94
C GLY A 945 7.57 -35.88 -11.41
N SER A 946 8.21 -35.56 -10.27
CA SER A 946 8.41 -34.17 -9.80
C SER A 946 9.33 -33.35 -10.72
N MET A 947 10.10 -34.04 -11.58
CA MET A 947 10.81 -33.42 -12.71
C MET A 947 10.64 -34.27 -13.98
N SER A 948 11.07 -33.72 -15.12
CA SER A 948 11.14 -34.49 -16.38
C SER A 948 12.58 -34.86 -16.74
N ALA A 949 12.76 -36.07 -17.26
CA ALA A 949 13.99 -36.50 -17.91
C ALA A 949 13.67 -37.40 -19.10
N ARG A 950 14.46 -37.31 -20.17
CA ARG A 950 14.31 -38.11 -21.39
C ARG A 950 15.64 -38.32 -22.09
N LEU A 951 15.77 -39.42 -22.82
CA LEU A 951 16.89 -39.64 -23.74
C LEU A 951 16.92 -38.55 -24.81
N SER A 952 18.00 -37.76 -24.83
CA SER A 952 18.31 -36.83 -25.91
C SER A 952 19.26 -37.44 -26.95
N LEU A 953 20.06 -38.45 -26.57
CA LEU A 953 20.84 -39.26 -27.49
C LEU A 953 20.86 -40.71 -27.00
N ALA A 954 20.31 -41.62 -27.80
CA ALA A 954 20.36 -43.05 -27.57
C ALA A 954 21.69 -43.62 -28.07
N SER A 955 22.56 -44.03 -27.14
CA SER A 955 23.85 -44.65 -27.43
C SER A 955 24.22 -45.61 -26.30
N PHE A 956 24.33 -46.91 -26.60
CA PHE A 956 24.61 -47.91 -25.57
C PHE A 956 25.87 -47.56 -24.76
N ASP A 957 25.72 -47.49 -23.44
CA ASP A 957 26.79 -47.17 -22.48
C ASP A 957 27.40 -45.76 -22.62
N ALA A 958 26.74 -44.89 -23.39
CA ALA A 958 27.10 -43.49 -23.61
C ALA A 958 25.86 -42.60 -23.83
N ASP A 959 24.72 -43.01 -23.27
CA ASP A 959 23.42 -42.33 -23.40
C ASP A 959 23.49 -40.90 -22.86
N GLU A 960 22.82 -39.96 -23.54
CA GLU A 960 22.61 -38.60 -23.03
C GLU A 960 21.16 -38.41 -22.62
N LEU A 961 20.95 -37.92 -21.40
CA LEU A 961 19.64 -37.62 -20.84
C LEU A 961 19.50 -36.10 -20.71
N SER A 962 18.49 -35.52 -21.35
CA SER A 962 18.08 -34.14 -21.08
C SER A 962 17.06 -34.10 -19.96
N PHE A 963 17.16 -33.10 -19.09
CA PHE A 963 16.27 -32.92 -17.94
C PHE A 963 15.77 -31.48 -17.79
N GLU A 964 14.65 -31.36 -17.08
CA GLU A 964 14.00 -30.09 -16.72
C GLU A 964 13.32 -30.29 -15.36
N VAL A 965 13.64 -29.43 -14.39
CA VAL A 965 13.09 -29.44 -13.02
C VAL A 965 12.61 -28.03 -12.65
N LYS A 966 11.38 -27.91 -12.13
CA LYS A 966 10.84 -26.64 -11.61
C LYS A 966 11.46 -26.33 -10.24
N TYR A 967 11.62 -25.06 -9.93
CA TYR A 967 12.16 -24.62 -8.65
C TYR A 967 11.55 -23.27 -8.23
N PRO A 968 11.38 -23.00 -6.93
CA PRO A 968 10.96 -21.68 -6.43
C PRO A 968 11.99 -20.61 -6.80
N LYS A 969 11.53 -19.52 -7.43
CA LYS A 969 12.37 -18.37 -7.77
C LYS A 969 11.88 -17.10 -7.06
N PHE A 970 12.26 -16.96 -5.80
CA PHE A 970 12.28 -15.68 -5.11
C PHE A 970 13.61 -14.98 -5.43
N ALA A 971 13.57 -13.68 -5.76
CA ALA A 971 14.73 -12.99 -6.33
C ALA A 971 15.67 -12.45 -5.25
N TYR A 972 16.67 -13.25 -4.84
CA TYR A 972 17.71 -12.91 -3.85
C TYR A 972 18.70 -11.81 -4.30
N GLN A 973 18.28 -10.81 -5.08
CA GLN A 973 19.14 -9.76 -5.67
C GLN A 973 19.95 -8.95 -4.64
N THR A 974 19.65 -9.08 -3.35
CA THR A 974 19.93 -8.04 -2.35
C THR A 974 20.29 -8.53 -0.93
N HIS A 975 20.32 -9.85 -0.69
CA HIS A 975 20.82 -10.43 0.57
C HIS A 975 22.35 -10.62 0.55
N PRO A 976 23.02 -10.73 1.71
CA PRO A 976 24.44 -11.04 1.83
C PRO A 976 24.66 -12.52 1.49
N THR A 977 24.73 -12.81 0.19
CA THR A 977 25.27 -14.08 -0.31
C THR A 977 26.62 -14.34 0.35
N SER A 978 26.81 -15.58 0.83
CA SER A 978 28.16 -16.04 1.15
C SER A 978 29.06 -15.89 -0.08
N SER A 979 30.35 -15.63 0.10
CA SER A 979 31.27 -15.37 -1.02
C SER A 979 31.51 -16.58 -1.95
N SER A 980 30.93 -17.74 -1.62
CA SER A 980 30.84 -18.95 -2.46
C SER A 980 29.56 -19.06 -3.28
N TRP A 981 28.59 -18.15 -3.11
CA TRP A 981 27.30 -18.12 -3.82
C TRP A 981 27.27 -17.07 -4.95
N SER A 982 27.93 -15.92 -4.78
CA SER A 982 27.91 -14.77 -5.72
C SER A 982 28.66 -14.94 -7.04
N THR A 983 29.01 -16.17 -7.43
CA THR A 983 29.73 -16.49 -8.68
C THR A 983 29.02 -17.52 -9.54
N ASP A 984 27.82 -17.96 -9.14
CA ASP A 984 27.05 -19.00 -9.81
C ASP A 984 26.07 -18.40 -10.84
N PRO A 985 25.91 -18.94 -12.06
CA PRO A 985 24.85 -18.53 -12.99
C PRO A 985 23.39 -18.60 -12.48
N TRP A 986 23.15 -19.16 -11.28
CA TRP A 986 21.84 -19.14 -10.59
C TRP A 986 21.67 -17.97 -9.62
N ASP A 987 22.59 -16.99 -9.61
CA ASP A 987 22.46 -15.75 -8.85
C ASP A 987 21.03 -15.20 -8.96
N GLN A 988 20.34 -15.04 -7.82
CA GLN A 988 18.89 -14.75 -7.64
C GLN A 988 17.89 -15.94 -7.51
N SER A 989 18.26 -17.08 -6.91
CA SER A 989 17.27 -18.11 -6.51
C SER A 989 17.49 -18.69 -5.10
N GLU A 990 16.39 -19.09 -4.44
CA GLU A 990 16.43 -19.79 -3.13
C GLU A 990 17.25 -21.07 -3.20
N ILE A 991 17.17 -21.73 -4.35
CA ILE A 991 17.80 -23.01 -4.61
C ILE A 991 18.99 -22.85 -5.55
N LYS A 992 20.10 -23.50 -5.21
CA LYS A 992 21.25 -23.73 -6.07
C LYS A 992 21.28 -25.18 -6.54
N PHE A 993 21.71 -25.38 -7.79
CA PHE A 993 22.00 -26.69 -8.35
C PHE A 993 23.37 -27.20 -7.88
N GLU A 994 23.46 -28.47 -7.45
CA GLU A 994 24.73 -29.08 -7.01
C GLU A 994 25.19 -30.19 -7.98
N TYR A 995 24.38 -31.23 -8.19
CA TYR A 995 24.71 -32.34 -9.10
C TYR A 995 23.46 -33.13 -9.52
N ALA A 996 23.61 -34.08 -10.43
CA ALA A 996 22.59 -35.05 -10.78
C ALA A 996 23.13 -36.49 -10.64
N ARG A 997 22.24 -37.45 -10.41
CA ARG A 997 22.58 -38.88 -10.27
C ARG A 997 21.45 -39.77 -10.77
N LEU A 998 21.76 -41.03 -11.04
CA LEU A 998 20.75 -42.05 -11.33
C LEU A 998 20.30 -42.76 -10.06
N LEU A 999 19.01 -43.15 -10.06
CA LEU A 999 18.43 -44.09 -9.10
C LEU A 999 18.15 -45.42 -9.81
N ASP A 1000 18.19 -46.52 -9.06
CA ASP A 1000 17.73 -47.83 -9.54
C ASP A 1000 16.19 -47.96 -9.59
N HIS A 1001 15.71 -49.13 -10.01
CA HIS A 1001 14.28 -49.46 -10.08
C HIS A 1001 13.56 -49.41 -8.72
N ASN A 1002 14.28 -49.52 -7.59
CA ASN A 1002 13.78 -49.39 -6.23
C ASN A 1002 13.99 -47.97 -5.65
N MET A 1003 14.39 -47.00 -6.48
CA MET A 1003 14.72 -45.62 -6.09
C MET A 1003 16.00 -45.46 -5.24
N ASN A 1004 16.86 -46.49 -5.14
CA ASN A 1004 18.13 -46.37 -4.43
C ASN A 1004 19.15 -45.55 -5.25
N PRO A 1005 19.91 -44.64 -4.62
CA PRO A 1005 20.98 -43.90 -5.30
C PRO A 1005 22.10 -44.78 -5.87
N LEU A 1006 22.46 -44.53 -7.12
CA LEU A 1006 23.68 -45.06 -7.74
C LEU A 1006 24.81 -44.04 -7.56
N TYR A 1007 25.46 -44.03 -6.39
CA TYR A 1007 26.47 -43.02 -6.02
C TYR A 1007 27.60 -42.85 -7.04
N ASP A 1008 28.09 -43.92 -7.67
CA ASP A 1008 29.08 -43.84 -8.76
C ASP A 1008 28.53 -43.14 -10.04
N THR A 1009 27.34 -42.56 -10.03
CA THR A 1009 26.77 -41.75 -11.14
C THR A 1009 26.58 -40.28 -10.76
N GLU A 1010 27.02 -39.84 -9.59
CA GLU A 1010 26.97 -38.44 -9.20
C GLU A 1010 27.89 -37.60 -10.12
N THR A 1011 27.33 -36.59 -10.80
CA THR A 1011 28.03 -35.84 -11.86
C THR A 1011 29.18 -34.95 -11.38
N ASN A 1012 29.27 -34.71 -10.07
CA ASN A 1012 30.39 -34.06 -9.40
C ASN A 1012 31.55 -35.04 -9.13
N ASP A 1013 31.34 -36.36 -9.21
CA ASP A 1013 32.43 -37.33 -9.21
C ASP A 1013 33.06 -37.46 -10.61
N SER A 1014 34.28 -36.93 -10.72
CA SER A 1014 35.10 -37.06 -11.92
C SER A 1014 35.38 -38.52 -12.34
N ALA A 1015 35.47 -39.44 -11.37
CA ALA A 1015 35.74 -40.87 -11.57
C ALA A 1015 34.49 -41.71 -11.85
N GLY A 1016 33.30 -41.18 -11.55
CA GLY A 1016 32.02 -41.86 -11.71
C GLY A 1016 31.64 -42.13 -13.17
N TYR A 1017 30.55 -42.87 -13.38
CA TYR A 1017 30.02 -43.32 -14.66
C TYR A 1017 29.06 -42.32 -15.34
N MET A 1018 28.92 -41.11 -14.84
CA MET A 1018 28.12 -40.05 -15.48
C MET A 1018 28.86 -38.70 -15.40
N SER A 1019 28.52 -37.76 -16.28
CA SER A 1019 29.07 -36.40 -16.31
C SER A 1019 28.11 -35.45 -17.01
N PHE A 1020 28.17 -34.15 -16.72
CA PHE A 1020 27.43 -33.15 -17.49
C PHE A 1020 27.94 -33.03 -18.92
N VAL A 1021 27.02 -32.77 -19.85
CA VAL A 1021 27.37 -32.24 -21.16
C VAL A 1021 27.72 -30.75 -20.99
N SER A 1022 28.95 -30.37 -21.32
CA SER A 1022 29.44 -29.01 -21.13
C SER A 1022 28.54 -27.97 -21.82
N GLY A 1023 28.23 -26.87 -21.11
CA GLY A 1023 27.37 -25.79 -21.59
C GLY A 1023 25.89 -26.14 -21.75
N SER A 1024 25.42 -27.31 -21.28
CA SER A 1024 24.01 -27.71 -21.39
C SER A 1024 23.13 -27.26 -20.22
N LEU A 1025 23.72 -26.96 -19.07
CA LEU A 1025 23.01 -26.57 -17.84
C LEU A 1025 22.64 -25.09 -17.92
N ALA A 1026 21.34 -24.76 -17.84
CA ALA A 1026 20.83 -23.40 -17.99
C ALA A 1026 19.53 -23.15 -17.22
N ALA A 1027 19.39 -21.94 -16.68
CA ALA A 1027 18.11 -21.41 -16.20
C ALA A 1027 17.22 -21.07 -17.41
N ALA A 1028 15.97 -21.52 -17.35
CA ALA A 1028 14.98 -21.27 -18.38
C ALA A 1028 13.60 -21.06 -17.76
N THR A 1029 12.61 -20.89 -18.63
CA THR A 1029 11.21 -20.75 -18.25
C THR A 1029 10.41 -21.79 -19.04
N ASP A 1030 9.50 -22.50 -18.37
CA ASP A 1030 8.60 -23.43 -19.04
C ASP A 1030 7.53 -22.71 -19.88
N HIS A 1031 6.75 -23.48 -20.64
CA HIS A 1031 5.68 -22.97 -21.50
C HIS A 1031 4.52 -22.27 -20.75
N THR A 1032 4.49 -22.35 -19.41
CA THR A 1032 3.50 -21.69 -18.54
C THR A 1032 4.07 -20.47 -17.79
N GLY A 1033 5.34 -20.12 -18.01
CA GLY A 1033 6.00 -19.00 -17.32
C GLY A 1033 6.74 -19.39 -16.04
N ASN A 1034 6.79 -20.69 -15.68
CA ASN A 1034 7.46 -21.12 -14.45
C ASN A 1034 8.99 -21.22 -14.63
N PRO A 1035 9.78 -20.81 -13.63
CA PRO A 1035 11.23 -21.01 -13.62
C PRO A 1035 11.60 -22.51 -13.60
N VAL A 1036 12.57 -22.90 -14.44
CA VAL A 1036 13.09 -24.26 -14.53
C VAL A 1036 14.61 -24.29 -14.67
N ILE A 1037 15.25 -25.30 -14.05
CA ILE A 1037 16.64 -25.68 -14.34
C ILE A 1037 16.60 -26.75 -15.41
N THR A 1038 17.27 -26.49 -16.53
CA THR A 1038 17.41 -27.44 -17.65
C THR A 1038 18.85 -27.89 -17.77
N GLY A 1039 19.09 -29.12 -18.23
CA GLY A 1039 20.44 -29.64 -18.39
C GLY A 1039 20.53 -30.94 -19.18
N LYS A 1040 21.76 -31.40 -19.46
CA LYS A 1040 22.03 -32.73 -20.00
C LYS A 1040 23.15 -33.43 -19.24
N VAL A 1041 22.91 -34.71 -18.93
CA VAL A 1041 23.91 -35.64 -18.39
C VAL A 1041 24.22 -36.72 -19.41
N LYS A 1042 25.43 -37.28 -19.34
CA LYS A 1042 25.94 -38.32 -20.25
C LYS A 1042 26.60 -39.45 -19.48
N LEU A 1043 26.23 -40.69 -19.80
CA LEU A 1043 26.90 -41.87 -19.29
C LEU A 1043 28.32 -42.02 -19.87
N LYS A 1044 29.24 -42.50 -19.04
CA LYS A 1044 30.60 -42.92 -19.42
C LYS A 1044 30.60 -44.45 -19.60
N SER A 1045 31.43 -44.94 -20.51
CA SER A 1045 31.54 -46.38 -20.76
C SER A 1045 32.02 -47.13 -19.52
N GLY A 1046 31.52 -48.35 -19.35
CA GLY A 1046 31.68 -49.18 -18.16
C GLY A 1046 30.46 -49.18 -17.25
N PHE A 1047 29.49 -48.26 -17.41
CA PHE A 1047 28.26 -48.21 -16.59
C PHE A 1047 27.52 -49.56 -16.60
N SER A 1048 27.24 -50.11 -17.78
CA SER A 1048 26.51 -51.38 -17.94
C SER A 1048 27.30 -52.60 -17.46
N ALA A 1049 28.64 -52.49 -17.34
CA ALA A 1049 29.50 -53.52 -16.79
C ALA A 1049 29.58 -53.45 -15.25
N ARG A 1050 29.58 -52.24 -14.67
CA ARG A 1050 29.49 -51.99 -13.23
C ARG A 1050 28.11 -52.36 -12.68
N TYR A 1051 27.06 -52.04 -13.42
CA TYR A 1051 25.66 -52.18 -13.02
C TYR A 1051 24.87 -53.15 -13.93
N PRO A 1052 25.28 -54.43 -14.04
CA PRO A 1052 24.68 -55.36 -14.99
C PRO A 1052 23.20 -55.65 -14.68
N GLY A 1053 22.80 -55.59 -13.40
CA GLY A 1053 21.41 -55.80 -12.96
C GLY A 1053 20.45 -54.64 -13.21
N ILE A 1054 20.94 -53.45 -13.56
CA ILE A 1054 20.10 -52.26 -13.76
C ILE A 1054 19.38 -52.35 -15.11
N GLY A 1055 18.05 -52.37 -15.05
CA GLY A 1055 17.16 -52.29 -16.20
C GLY A 1055 16.60 -50.87 -16.35
N THR A 1056 15.61 -50.55 -15.53
CA THR A 1056 15.01 -49.21 -15.42
C THR A 1056 15.88 -48.31 -14.52
N VAL A 1057 16.01 -47.03 -14.87
CA VAL A 1057 16.59 -45.98 -14.01
C VAL A 1057 15.66 -44.78 -13.90
N TYR A 1058 15.89 -43.95 -12.89
CA TYR A 1058 15.33 -42.61 -12.77
C TYR A 1058 16.49 -41.61 -12.67
N LEU A 1059 16.30 -40.38 -13.15
CA LEU A 1059 17.25 -39.30 -12.92
C LEU A 1059 16.78 -38.48 -11.72
N GLN A 1060 17.67 -38.26 -10.76
CA GLN A 1060 17.47 -37.35 -9.64
C GLN A 1060 18.39 -36.14 -9.81
N VAL A 1061 17.85 -34.95 -9.60
CA VAL A 1061 18.62 -33.70 -9.51
C VAL A 1061 18.73 -33.29 -8.05
N MET A 1062 19.93 -32.90 -7.63
CA MET A 1062 20.27 -32.48 -6.27
C MET A 1062 20.63 -30.99 -6.23
N GLY A 1063 20.27 -30.33 -5.14
CA GLY A 1063 20.55 -28.92 -4.90
C GLY A 1063 20.67 -28.58 -3.42
N SER A 1064 20.88 -27.30 -3.14
CA SER A 1064 20.98 -26.73 -1.79
C SER A 1064 20.11 -25.47 -1.67
N ASN A 1065 19.62 -25.16 -0.47
CA ASN A 1065 18.85 -23.95 -0.17
C ASN A 1065 19.81 -22.89 0.39
N HIS A 1066 19.71 -21.64 -0.09
CA HIS A 1066 20.58 -20.53 0.32
C HIS A 1066 20.58 -20.30 1.83
N MET A 1067 19.41 -20.03 2.40
CA MET A 1067 19.21 -19.58 3.79
C MET A 1067 19.57 -20.71 4.76
N LEU A 1068 18.98 -21.89 4.55
CA LEU A 1068 19.22 -23.05 5.40
C LEU A 1068 20.69 -23.50 5.36
N ASN A 1069 21.42 -23.31 4.25
CA ASN A 1069 22.84 -23.63 4.14
C ASN A 1069 23.77 -22.61 4.85
N ILE A 1070 23.28 -21.42 5.24
CA ILE A 1070 24.03 -20.49 6.11
C ILE A 1070 24.17 -21.08 7.52
N VAL A 1071 23.11 -21.71 8.04
CA VAL A 1071 23.08 -22.28 9.40
C VAL A 1071 23.43 -23.77 9.43
N LYS A 1072 23.08 -24.53 8.38
CA LYS A 1072 23.35 -25.97 8.22
C LYS A 1072 24.18 -26.23 6.95
N PRO A 1073 25.51 -26.00 6.97
CA PRO A 1073 26.36 -26.13 5.78
C PRO A 1073 26.36 -27.53 5.16
N ASN A 1074 26.29 -27.59 3.83
CA ASN A 1074 26.18 -28.80 3.00
C ASN A 1074 24.83 -29.53 3.11
N ASN A 1075 23.74 -28.82 3.41
CA ASN A 1075 22.40 -29.40 3.31
C ASN A 1075 22.02 -29.60 1.82
N ILE A 1076 22.17 -30.83 1.34
CA ILE A 1076 21.93 -31.22 -0.05
C ILE A 1076 20.70 -32.13 -0.14
N PHE A 1077 19.73 -31.73 -0.95
CA PHE A 1077 18.43 -32.39 -1.08
C PHE A 1077 17.98 -32.52 -2.54
N SER A 1078 16.91 -33.29 -2.77
CA SER A 1078 16.38 -33.55 -4.10
C SER A 1078 15.57 -32.38 -4.64
N LEU A 1079 15.95 -31.82 -5.78
CA LEU A 1079 15.12 -30.85 -6.51
C LEU A 1079 13.98 -31.53 -7.24
N GLY A 1080 14.17 -32.79 -7.63
CA GLY A 1080 13.13 -33.65 -8.19
C GLY A 1080 13.68 -35.02 -8.61
N VAL A 1081 12.75 -35.94 -8.86
CA VAL A 1081 13.03 -37.25 -9.45
C VAL A 1081 12.16 -37.44 -10.70
N SER A 1082 12.78 -37.92 -11.78
CA SER A 1082 12.10 -38.11 -13.06
C SER A 1082 11.09 -39.27 -13.02
N ASN A 1083 10.27 -39.36 -14.07
CA ASN A 1083 9.67 -40.64 -14.44
C ASN A 1083 10.75 -41.63 -14.94
N ALA A 1084 10.38 -42.91 -15.06
CA ALA A 1084 11.30 -43.97 -15.51
C ALA A 1084 11.92 -43.67 -16.89
N VAL A 1085 13.23 -43.89 -17.02
CA VAL A 1085 13.98 -43.74 -18.26
C VAL A 1085 14.60 -45.08 -18.68
N ASN A 1086 14.30 -45.52 -19.89
CA ASN A 1086 14.77 -46.80 -20.45
C ASN A 1086 16.08 -46.59 -21.22
N LEU A 1087 17.24 -46.75 -20.57
CA LEU A 1087 18.57 -46.61 -21.19
C LEU A 1087 18.75 -47.52 -22.42
N SER A 1088 19.63 -47.15 -23.36
CA SER A 1088 19.77 -47.87 -24.63
C SER A 1088 20.31 -49.29 -24.45
N ALA A 1089 19.85 -50.20 -25.31
CA ALA A 1089 20.28 -51.60 -25.36
C ALA A 1089 21.00 -51.92 -26.69
N ASP A 1090 22.11 -52.65 -26.62
CA ASP A 1090 22.89 -53.13 -27.78
C ASP A 1090 22.40 -54.50 -28.30
N LYS A 1091 21.56 -55.18 -27.52
CA LYS A 1091 21.13 -56.56 -27.72
C LYS A 1091 19.70 -56.79 -27.22
N ASN A 1092 19.13 -57.93 -27.60
CA ASN A 1092 17.89 -58.43 -27.03
C ASN A 1092 18.24 -59.50 -25.99
N ASN A 1093 17.87 -59.30 -24.73
CA ASN A 1093 18.27 -60.17 -23.64
C ASN A 1093 17.27 -60.14 -22.47
N PHE A 1094 17.33 -61.17 -21.63
CA PHE A 1094 16.55 -61.25 -20.39
C PHE A 1094 17.34 -62.06 -19.35
N VAL A 1095 17.46 -61.54 -18.14
CA VAL A 1095 18.21 -62.16 -17.03
C VAL A 1095 17.50 -61.85 -15.71
N THR A 1096 17.42 -62.85 -14.83
CA THR A 1096 16.95 -62.69 -13.45
C THR A 1096 18.12 -62.49 -12.49
N TYR A 1097 18.04 -61.44 -11.67
CA TYR A 1097 18.98 -61.14 -10.60
C TYR A 1097 18.31 -61.41 -9.25
N ASN A 1098 19.11 -61.69 -8.21
CA ASN A 1098 18.63 -62.13 -6.90
C ASN A 1098 17.63 -63.29 -7.02
N ASN A 1099 17.96 -64.29 -7.86
CA ASN A 1099 17.06 -65.36 -8.28
C ASN A 1099 16.84 -66.46 -7.22
N ILE A 1100 17.01 -66.13 -5.93
CA ILE A 1100 16.68 -66.97 -4.79
C ILE A 1100 15.89 -66.12 -3.78
N ILE A 1101 14.60 -66.39 -3.65
CA ILE A 1101 13.69 -65.71 -2.71
C ILE A 1101 13.70 -66.51 -1.41
N THR A 1102 14.31 -65.96 -0.35
CA THR A 1102 14.53 -66.62 0.95
C THR A 1102 13.72 -66.05 2.12
N SER A 1103 13.03 -64.92 1.91
CA SER A 1103 12.27 -64.23 2.96
C SER A 1103 11.04 -63.52 2.40
N ALA A 1104 10.14 -63.04 3.25
CA ALA A 1104 8.92 -62.32 2.84
C ALA A 1104 9.21 -61.03 2.03
N ASN A 1105 10.35 -60.40 2.32
CA ASN A 1105 10.78 -59.13 1.72
C ASN A 1105 11.71 -59.33 0.51
N ALA A 1106 12.23 -60.55 0.29
CA ALA A 1106 13.07 -60.84 -0.86
C ALA A 1106 12.28 -60.70 -2.19
N ARG A 1107 12.93 -60.10 -3.18
CA ARG A 1107 12.45 -59.91 -4.55
C ARG A 1107 13.51 -60.43 -5.53
N THR A 1108 13.08 -61.03 -6.63
CA THR A 1108 13.95 -61.26 -7.81
C THR A 1108 13.68 -60.17 -8.85
N ILE A 1109 14.75 -59.66 -9.44
CA ILE A 1109 14.72 -58.55 -10.40
C ILE A 1109 14.81 -59.14 -11.80
N MET A 1110 13.77 -58.94 -12.60
CA MET A 1110 13.63 -59.46 -13.96
C MET A 1110 14.01 -58.37 -14.97
N LYS A 1111 15.30 -58.30 -15.35
CA LYS A 1111 15.81 -57.33 -16.32
C LYS A 1111 15.55 -57.81 -17.74
N TYR A 1112 15.02 -56.92 -18.58
CA TYR A 1112 14.92 -57.10 -20.03
C TYR A 1112 15.74 -56.04 -20.77
N GLU A 1113 16.15 -56.40 -21.98
CA GLU A 1113 16.84 -55.55 -22.94
C GLU A 1113 16.20 -55.82 -24.31
N VAL A 1114 15.67 -54.79 -24.99
CA VAL A 1114 15.07 -54.90 -26.33
C VAL A 1114 15.50 -53.74 -27.23
N LYS A 1115 16.00 -54.04 -28.42
CA LYS A 1115 16.46 -53.01 -29.37
C LYS A 1115 15.33 -52.26 -30.08
N ASN A 1116 14.14 -52.84 -30.13
CA ASN A 1116 12.98 -52.28 -30.79
C ASN A 1116 11.81 -52.25 -29.80
N ALA A 1117 11.00 -51.20 -29.87
CA ALA A 1117 9.74 -51.14 -29.12
C ALA A 1117 8.77 -52.23 -29.59
N GLY A 1118 7.85 -52.65 -28.71
CA GLY A 1118 6.80 -53.60 -29.04
C GLY A 1118 6.27 -54.34 -27.81
N ASN A 1119 5.46 -55.38 -28.05
CA ASN A 1119 4.78 -56.11 -26.97
C ASN A 1119 5.73 -57.08 -26.25
N LEU A 1120 5.97 -56.85 -24.96
CA LEU A 1120 6.72 -57.71 -24.06
C LEU A 1120 5.77 -58.47 -23.14
N SER A 1121 6.09 -59.73 -22.88
CA SER A 1121 5.41 -60.58 -21.89
C SER A 1121 6.44 -61.28 -21.01
N ILE A 1122 6.21 -61.25 -19.70
CA ILE A 1122 7.05 -61.91 -18.69
C ILE A 1122 6.12 -62.74 -17.80
N LYS A 1123 6.31 -64.05 -17.81
CA LYS A 1123 5.44 -65.02 -17.15
C LYS A 1123 6.26 -66.06 -16.37
N VAL A 1124 5.79 -66.39 -15.18
CA VAL A 1124 6.43 -67.35 -14.27
C VAL A 1124 5.65 -68.65 -14.28
N TYR A 1125 6.37 -69.77 -14.36
CA TYR A 1125 5.82 -71.12 -14.45
C TYR A 1125 6.45 -72.05 -13.40
N THR A 1126 5.72 -73.08 -13.00
CA THR A 1126 6.27 -74.20 -12.23
C THR A 1126 7.21 -75.05 -13.11
N SER A 1127 7.96 -75.97 -12.48
CA SER A 1127 8.74 -76.99 -13.20
C SER A 1127 7.90 -77.94 -14.08
N SER A 1128 6.59 -78.03 -13.85
CA SER A 1128 5.63 -78.77 -14.69
C SER A 1128 5.04 -77.94 -15.85
N GLY A 1129 5.38 -76.66 -15.97
CA GLY A 1129 4.86 -75.75 -17.00
C GLY A 1129 3.52 -75.10 -16.67
N ALA A 1130 2.97 -75.26 -15.46
CA ALA A 1130 1.76 -74.54 -15.04
C ALA A 1130 2.10 -73.06 -14.75
N LEU A 1131 1.24 -72.13 -15.23
CA LEU A 1131 1.40 -70.69 -15.00
C LEU A 1131 1.18 -70.35 -13.52
N VAL A 1132 2.04 -69.48 -12.98
CA VAL A 1132 2.08 -69.06 -11.57
C VAL A 1132 1.74 -67.57 -11.45
N LYS A 1133 2.39 -66.74 -12.28
CA LYS A 1133 2.20 -65.28 -12.32
C LYS A 1133 2.44 -64.74 -13.73
N THR A 1134 1.62 -63.81 -14.18
CA THR A 1134 1.97 -62.89 -15.27
C THR A 1134 2.54 -61.61 -14.64
N VAL A 1135 3.87 -61.47 -14.66
CA VAL A 1135 4.57 -60.31 -14.07
C VAL A 1135 4.36 -59.07 -14.91
N PHE A 1136 4.39 -59.21 -16.24
CA PHE A 1136 4.10 -58.12 -17.18
C PHE A 1136 3.54 -58.67 -18.50
N SER A 1137 2.67 -57.90 -19.14
CA SER A 1137 2.19 -58.16 -20.51
C SER A 1137 1.68 -56.86 -21.14
N GLY A 1138 2.46 -56.23 -22.01
CA GLY A 1138 2.10 -54.96 -22.64
C GLY A 1138 3.19 -54.39 -23.55
N GLN A 1139 2.95 -53.19 -24.08
CA GLN A 1139 3.94 -52.48 -24.89
C GLN A 1139 5.09 -51.94 -24.04
N VAL A 1140 6.32 -52.05 -24.56
CA VAL A 1140 7.52 -51.40 -24.00
C VAL A 1140 8.24 -50.61 -25.09
N ALA A 1141 8.90 -49.52 -24.71
CA ALA A 1141 9.83 -48.80 -25.57
C ALA A 1141 11.10 -49.64 -25.83
N ALA A 1142 11.88 -49.27 -26.84
CA ALA A 1142 13.24 -49.77 -27.00
C ALA A 1142 14.11 -49.34 -25.79
N GLY A 1143 15.05 -50.19 -25.40
CA GLY A 1143 15.98 -49.96 -24.29
C GLY A 1143 16.00 -51.10 -23.28
N LYS A 1144 16.51 -50.77 -22.10
CA LYS A 1144 16.61 -51.59 -20.89
C LYS A 1144 15.43 -51.29 -19.98
N GLY A 1145 14.97 -52.29 -19.25
CA GLY A 1145 13.95 -52.14 -18.20
C GLY A 1145 13.94 -53.31 -17.24
N SER A 1146 13.24 -53.18 -16.12
CA SER A 1146 13.18 -54.22 -15.07
C SER A 1146 11.82 -54.28 -14.39
N PHE A 1147 11.45 -55.49 -13.93
CA PHE A 1147 10.26 -55.75 -13.11
C PHE A 1147 10.63 -56.65 -11.94
N ASP A 1148 9.97 -56.50 -10.80
CA ASP A 1148 10.21 -57.35 -9.63
C ASP A 1148 9.16 -58.44 -9.47
N TRP A 1149 9.58 -59.55 -8.87
CA TRP A 1149 8.68 -60.60 -8.41
C TRP A 1149 9.03 -61.06 -6.99
N ASP A 1150 8.01 -61.18 -6.15
CA ASP A 1150 8.12 -61.45 -4.70
C ASP A 1150 7.74 -62.88 -4.30
N GLY A 1151 7.66 -63.77 -5.29
CA GLY A 1151 7.22 -65.14 -5.09
C GLY A 1151 5.71 -65.28 -4.87
N THR A 1152 4.87 -64.32 -5.27
CA THR A 1152 3.40 -64.46 -5.28
C THR A 1152 2.86 -65.08 -6.57
N THR A 1153 1.67 -65.66 -6.49
CA THR A 1153 0.85 -66.04 -7.64
C THR A 1153 0.04 -64.85 -8.16
N ASP A 1154 -0.64 -65.02 -9.31
CA ASP A 1154 -1.61 -64.02 -9.80
C ASP A 1154 -2.76 -63.77 -8.79
N GLY A 1155 -3.10 -64.75 -7.96
CA GLY A 1155 -4.07 -64.63 -6.86
C GLY A 1155 -3.51 -64.05 -5.56
N GLY A 1156 -2.35 -63.37 -5.58
CA GLY A 1156 -1.70 -62.74 -4.42
C GLY A 1156 -1.11 -63.71 -3.38
N SER A 1157 -1.45 -64.99 -3.42
CA SER A 1157 -0.93 -66.01 -2.50
C SER A 1157 0.55 -66.29 -2.73
N LYS A 1158 1.30 -66.62 -1.67
CA LYS A 1158 2.73 -66.91 -1.73
C LYS A 1158 3.01 -68.31 -2.33
N ALA A 1159 3.62 -68.37 -3.51
CA ALA A 1159 3.92 -69.62 -4.25
C ALA A 1159 4.89 -70.54 -3.48
N ALA A 1160 4.74 -71.86 -3.55
CA ALA A 1160 5.49 -72.83 -2.73
C ALA A 1160 7.02 -72.77 -2.88
N SER A 1161 7.76 -73.38 -1.93
CA SER A 1161 9.22 -73.58 -2.08
C SER A 1161 9.51 -74.51 -3.28
N GLY A 1162 10.48 -74.16 -4.13
CA GLY A 1162 10.78 -74.90 -5.36
C GLY A 1162 11.48 -74.08 -6.43
N ILE A 1163 11.68 -74.69 -7.61
CA ILE A 1163 12.25 -74.04 -8.79
C ILE A 1163 11.13 -73.61 -9.75
N TYR A 1164 11.20 -72.35 -10.16
CA TYR A 1164 10.29 -71.68 -11.08
C TYR A 1164 11.04 -71.25 -12.35
N PHE A 1165 10.35 -71.31 -13.48
CA PHE A 1165 10.88 -70.88 -14.77
C PHE A 1165 10.21 -69.57 -15.21
N VAL A 1166 11.01 -68.55 -15.48
CA VAL A 1166 10.56 -67.24 -15.93
C VAL A 1166 10.75 -67.16 -17.44
N LYS A 1167 9.66 -67.11 -18.20
CA LYS A 1167 9.70 -66.93 -19.66
C LYS A 1167 9.44 -65.47 -20.01
N ALA A 1168 10.37 -64.87 -20.75
CA ALA A 1168 10.24 -63.55 -21.35
C ALA A 1168 10.15 -63.67 -22.88
N GLY A 1169 9.09 -63.10 -23.47
CA GLY A 1169 8.85 -63.07 -24.91
C GLY A 1169 8.49 -61.67 -25.40
N GLY A 1170 9.21 -61.17 -26.40
CA GLY A 1170 9.05 -59.81 -26.95
C GLY A 1170 9.82 -59.57 -28.25
N PRO A 1171 10.02 -58.30 -28.68
CA PRO A 1171 10.64 -57.96 -29.97
C PRO A 1171 12.06 -58.53 -30.17
N GLY A 1172 12.14 -59.68 -30.84
CA GLY A 1172 13.39 -60.44 -31.02
C GLY A 1172 13.96 -60.99 -29.71
N LEU A 1173 13.10 -61.25 -28.72
CA LEU A 1173 13.42 -61.82 -27.41
C LEU A 1173 12.55 -63.06 -27.18
N ASP A 1174 13.17 -64.23 -27.01
CA ASP A 1174 12.55 -65.44 -26.46
C ASP A 1174 13.56 -66.10 -25.52
N LYS A 1175 13.32 -65.99 -24.21
CA LYS A 1175 14.26 -66.41 -23.17
C LYS A 1175 13.51 -67.07 -22.02
N VAL A 1176 14.15 -68.07 -21.43
CA VAL A 1176 13.73 -68.69 -20.17
C VAL A 1176 14.90 -68.63 -19.20
N ASP A 1177 14.62 -68.18 -17.98
CA ASP A 1177 15.56 -68.20 -16.85
C ASP A 1177 14.90 -68.89 -15.64
N LYS A 1178 15.63 -69.08 -14.53
CA LYS A 1178 15.16 -69.83 -13.35
C LYS A 1178 15.30 -69.01 -12.06
N VAL A 1179 14.28 -69.13 -11.21
CA VAL A 1179 14.21 -68.54 -9.87
C VAL A 1179 13.90 -69.64 -8.86
N ALA A 1180 14.59 -69.66 -7.73
CA ALA A 1180 14.29 -70.53 -6.60
C ALA A 1180 13.48 -69.78 -5.53
N ILE A 1181 12.50 -70.45 -4.93
CA ILE A 1181 11.87 -70.01 -3.67
C ILE A 1181 12.29 -71.00 -2.58
N VAL A 1182 12.78 -70.46 -1.46
CA VAL A 1182 13.13 -71.19 -0.25
C VAL A 1182 12.39 -70.54 0.91
N ARG A 1183 11.69 -71.34 1.71
CA ARG A 1183 11.00 -70.95 2.94
C ARG A 1183 11.21 -72.02 3.99
#